data_AF-A0A4Q4UWZ2-F1
#
_entry.id   AF-A0A4Q4UWZ2-F1
#
_cell.length_a   1.000
_cell.length_b   1.000
_cell.length_c   1.000
_cell.angle_alpha   90.00
_cell.angle_beta   90.00
_cell.angle_gamma   90.00
#
_symmetry.space_group_name_H-M   'P 1'
#
loop_
_entity.id
_entity.type
_entity.pdbx_description
1 polymer ?
#
loop_
_entity_poly.entity_id
_entity_poly.type
_entity_poly.pdbx_seq_one_letter_code
_entity_poly.pdbx_strand_id
1 'polypeptide(L)'
;MLIKELSDKVDGAYETNHKNFRFLPCDQLAVFVTPENVDDVLEDAGVPDAKHLAKFVLKDAKKLFLILVMMTEVENEKISLLADLKRSNISDASLPIQFVSDGVGCPYYWSSLERSPEEKSEFLGNWDRTDRALLADTYQWHFLAPNANGEGIAIAIKKARHDDELAEFFDKEASNLHKLQQYKSPHLIKPIAAYQIDQDRCLIFPWANGGNLRDYWKGNKDQRGELSSLQWLLGQLKGICSAIQELHVENTRHGDLKPENILWFKDGNDGGFLQIADLGLATFHEKDKHTKNRKGMGTFALSGTSRYEPPEIDEKRNTVGPWSRQYDMWSMGCVLLETLLWLIYGYESIGVFQDATTHFWVCHDRPDRKEYFVHPYVDSCMRVMKTNLQGQSAYRDLLLLVQERLLVVAVSETYGSFPDYRETAETLHTAVEEIIEKSRTIENYLAPVALEYPADRIREQQQQNVVYQAGGNLAAPRRDDVPRSSPILATHDAPSIDGNGGLKVLVRAPTGDFNSSSLSTNASANTKHQQIGSDPPEGAQLGLPKLLEPASPDQFTLLKQWVKVCDLSHEMCRRKDGDVPTMPTRLIEIGNTIRLVDSARIDPAPYIALSHCWGPLKDNAKFCTFKYNIDQLRRSIEFERLPLTFKDAVSVVRGLGFRYIWIDSLCIIQDDQGDWEYEAARMEQVFSGASKAAFLGDANFPESALEYYRDGRQVLVQDLYERYSALAFTTASDRSVAILGLQKRLERAFQTQAAFGLFAVYFGRGLLWQRRGIKPMRRIAWPPGRRVPSWSWFSKEGPIKYMSLQFEKIDWAAKQFRSPFQRQAAVGFKKPSDAREDRDLTALRGRARILRLTKLEMLVGIRFDAEEEFDIDRLRCVVIGRDKADHGTDDPKQHVLVVHPLDSLEKGAYERVGVASLRPEHVGDEGPWIIIR
;
A
#
# COMPACT_ATOMS: atom_id res chain seq x y z
N MET A 1 10.61 55.41 -28.46
CA MET A 1 10.76 54.11 -29.17
C MET A 1 11.26 53.02 -28.21
N LEU A 2 12.09 53.40 -27.24
CA LEU A 2 12.71 52.52 -26.27
C LEU A 2 11.73 52.04 -25.20
N ILE A 3 10.76 52.88 -24.80
CA ILE A 3 9.68 52.49 -23.87
C ILE A 3 8.86 51.32 -24.42
N LYS A 4 8.50 51.38 -25.71
CA LYS A 4 7.75 50.30 -26.38
C LYS A 4 8.57 49.01 -26.46
N GLU A 5 9.86 49.12 -26.76
CA GLU A 5 10.75 47.95 -26.79
C GLU A 5 10.87 47.28 -25.42
N LEU A 6 11.00 48.06 -24.34
CA LEU A 6 11.02 47.52 -22.99
C LEU A 6 9.66 46.93 -22.59
N SER A 7 8.55 47.58 -22.95
CA SER A 7 7.19 47.07 -22.72
C SER A 7 6.95 45.73 -23.42
N ASP A 8 7.33 45.59 -24.69
CA ASP A 8 7.20 44.34 -25.44
C ASP A 8 8.06 43.21 -24.83
N LYS A 9 9.27 43.54 -24.33
CA LYS A 9 10.14 42.58 -23.61
C LYS A 9 9.53 42.11 -22.30
N VAL A 10 8.94 43.02 -21.52
CA VAL A 10 8.26 42.69 -20.27
C VAL A 10 6.98 41.88 -20.55
N ASP A 11 6.21 42.24 -21.57
CA ASP A 11 4.99 41.52 -21.94
C ASP A 11 5.28 40.06 -22.33
N GLY A 12 6.37 39.83 -23.07
CA GLY A 12 6.86 38.51 -23.44
C GLY A 12 7.46 37.69 -22.28
N ALA A 13 7.74 38.31 -21.14
CA ALA A 13 8.30 37.66 -19.95
C ALA A 13 7.25 37.37 -18.87
N TYR A 14 5.98 37.72 -19.11
CA TYR A 14 4.91 37.36 -18.19
C TYR A 14 4.66 35.85 -18.18
N GLU A 15 4.58 35.29 -16.98
CA GLU A 15 4.10 33.94 -16.74
C GLU A 15 2.63 33.95 -16.30
N THR A 16 1.98 32.78 -16.32
CA THR A 16 0.60 32.62 -15.86
C THR A 16 0.53 31.63 -14.71
N ASN A 17 -0.21 31.98 -13.67
CA ASN A 17 -0.49 31.03 -12.59
C ASN A 17 -1.64 30.07 -12.97
N HIS A 18 -1.95 29.11 -12.09
CA HIS A 18 -3.02 28.11 -12.30
C HIS A 18 -4.43 28.69 -12.51
N LYS A 19 -4.65 29.99 -12.25
CA LYS A 19 -5.89 30.73 -12.54
C LYS A 19 -5.79 31.61 -13.78
N ASN A 20 -4.74 31.44 -14.60
CA ASN A 20 -4.41 32.24 -15.77
C ASN A 20 -4.17 33.74 -15.49
N PHE A 21 -3.86 34.13 -14.25
CA PHE A 21 -3.43 35.50 -13.97
C PHE A 21 -1.98 35.68 -14.39
N ARG A 22 -1.71 36.75 -15.16
CA ARG A 22 -0.36 37.12 -15.60
C ARG A 22 0.43 37.71 -14.43
N PHE A 23 1.69 37.30 -14.29
CA PHE A 23 2.61 37.91 -13.34
C PHE A 23 4.03 37.91 -13.89
N LEU A 24 4.83 38.89 -13.48
CA LEU A 24 6.26 38.96 -13.79
C LEU A 24 7.05 38.32 -12.63
N PRO A 25 7.85 37.27 -12.89
CA PRO A 25 8.71 36.69 -11.87
C PRO A 25 9.68 37.72 -11.25
N CYS A 26 9.94 37.64 -9.94
CA CYS A 26 10.75 38.66 -9.24
C CYS A 26 12.22 38.72 -9.70
N ASP A 27 12.79 37.61 -10.14
CA ASP A 27 14.14 37.53 -10.70
C ASP A 27 14.27 38.31 -12.02
N GLN A 28 13.18 38.41 -12.79
CA GLN A 28 13.12 39.19 -14.02
C GLN A 28 13.14 40.71 -13.77
N LEU A 29 12.80 41.19 -12.56
CA LEU A 29 12.87 42.62 -12.25
C LEU A 29 14.29 43.17 -12.38
N ALA A 30 15.30 42.39 -12.00
CA ALA A 30 16.70 42.80 -12.12
C ALA A 30 17.21 42.76 -13.57
N VAL A 31 16.57 41.97 -14.43
CA VAL A 31 16.88 41.86 -15.86
C VAL A 31 16.36 43.08 -16.63
N PHE A 32 15.17 43.57 -16.28
CA PHE A 32 14.53 44.69 -16.99
C PHE A 32 14.87 46.06 -16.41
N VAL A 33 15.08 46.16 -15.09
CA VAL A 33 15.37 47.43 -14.40
C VAL A 33 16.89 47.57 -14.15
N THR A 34 17.65 47.71 -15.23
CA THR A 34 19.09 48.03 -15.19
C THR A 34 19.32 49.54 -15.21
N PRO A 35 20.48 50.05 -14.75
CA PRO A 35 20.79 51.48 -14.84
C PRO A 35 20.63 52.04 -16.25
N GLU A 36 21.08 51.29 -17.26
CA GLU A 36 21.02 51.68 -18.66
C GLU A 36 19.56 51.79 -19.15
N ASN A 37 18.74 50.76 -18.92
CA ASN A 37 17.33 50.78 -19.33
C ASN A 37 16.54 51.90 -18.63
N VAL A 38 16.85 52.18 -17.36
CA VAL A 38 16.18 53.23 -16.59
C VAL A 38 16.55 54.61 -17.11
N ASP A 39 17.84 54.87 -17.35
CA ASP A 39 18.31 56.14 -17.88
C ASP A 39 17.76 56.38 -19.29
N ASP A 40 17.81 55.38 -20.17
CA ASP A 40 17.30 55.45 -21.55
C ASP A 40 15.79 55.75 -21.60
N VAL A 41 15.00 55.12 -20.72
CA VAL A 41 13.55 55.33 -20.65
C VAL A 41 13.21 56.72 -20.09
N LEU A 42 13.92 57.19 -19.07
CA LEU A 42 13.69 58.51 -18.48
C LEU A 42 14.10 59.64 -19.45
N GLU A 43 15.16 59.42 -20.23
CA GLU A 43 15.59 60.34 -21.30
C GLU A 43 14.61 60.33 -22.49
N ASP A 44 14.17 59.16 -22.99
CA ASP A 44 13.13 59.06 -24.05
C ASP A 44 11.84 59.77 -23.60
N ALA A 45 11.48 59.66 -22.32
CA ALA A 45 10.31 60.32 -21.74
C ALA A 45 10.45 61.82 -21.45
N GLY A 46 11.65 62.40 -21.59
CA GLY A 46 11.88 63.83 -21.36
C GLY A 46 11.60 64.30 -19.92
N VAL A 47 11.77 63.42 -18.93
CA VAL A 47 11.39 63.72 -17.54
C VAL A 47 12.41 64.66 -16.89
N PRO A 48 11.98 65.78 -16.28
CA PRO A 48 12.88 66.64 -15.53
C PRO A 48 13.43 65.90 -14.30
N ASP A 49 14.71 66.14 -13.97
CA ASP A 49 15.41 65.49 -12.84
C ASP A 49 15.61 63.96 -12.98
N ALA A 50 15.80 63.48 -14.22
CA ALA A 50 16.00 62.07 -14.56
C ALA A 50 17.04 61.36 -13.66
N LYS A 51 18.17 61.99 -13.32
CA LYS A 51 19.21 61.38 -12.47
C LYS A 51 18.75 61.02 -11.06
N HIS A 52 17.96 61.88 -10.41
CA HIS A 52 17.45 61.60 -9.06
C HIS A 52 16.25 60.65 -9.09
N LEU A 53 15.53 60.57 -10.20
CA LEU A 53 14.48 59.59 -10.43
C LEU A 53 15.06 58.21 -10.73
N ALA A 54 16.11 58.11 -11.54
CA ALA A 54 16.82 56.86 -11.82
C ALA A 54 17.33 56.22 -10.52
N LYS A 55 17.93 57.02 -9.62
CA LYS A 55 18.36 56.55 -8.30
C LYS A 55 17.20 56.04 -7.44
N PHE A 56 16.03 56.68 -7.54
CA PHE A 56 14.82 56.26 -6.82
C PHE A 56 14.27 54.95 -7.40
N VAL A 57 14.19 54.81 -8.71
CA VAL A 57 13.77 53.57 -9.40
C VAL A 57 14.65 52.40 -9.01
N LEU A 58 15.96 52.54 -9.18
CA LEU A 58 16.92 51.47 -8.95
C LEU A 58 16.97 51.00 -7.49
N LYS A 59 16.59 51.88 -6.55
CA LYS A 59 16.65 51.59 -5.13
C LYS A 59 15.32 51.14 -4.54
N ASP A 60 14.25 51.90 -4.81
CA ASP A 60 13.01 51.83 -4.04
C ASP A 60 11.74 51.66 -4.91
N ALA A 61 11.84 51.72 -6.25
CA ALA A 61 10.65 51.80 -7.13
C ALA A 61 10.78 51.03 -8.46
N LYS A 62 11.33 49.81 -8.43
CA LYS A 62 11.54 48.98 -9.62
C LYS A 62 10.23 48.48 -10.21
N LYS A 63 9.30 48.03 -9.36
CA LYS A 63 7.98 47.53 -9.79
C LYS A 63 7.14 48.69 -10.30
N LEU A 64 7.11 49.81 -9.58
CA LEU A 64 6.40 51.01 -10.00
C LEU A 64 6.87 51.53 -11.36
N PHE A 65 8.19 51.51 -11.61
CA PHE A 65 8.74 51.88 -12.90
C PHE A 65 8.21 51.00 -14.04
N LEU A 66 8.27 49.67 -13.90
CA LEU A 66 7.76 48.76 -14.93
C LEU A 66 6.24 48.85 -15.09
N ILE A 67 5.48 49.08 -14.01
CA ILE A 67 4.03 49.34 -14.07
C ILE A 67 3.76 50.55 -14.98
N LEU A 68 4.49 51.65 -14.80
CA LEU A 68 4.34 52.85 -15.64
C LEU A 68 4.76 52.60 -17.10
N VAL A 69 5.80 51.80 -17.34
CA VAL A 69 6.19 51.35 -18.69
C VAL A 69 5.06 50.58 -19.35
N MET A 70 4.42 49.65 -18.63
CA MET A 70 3.31 48.84 -19.13
C MET A 70 2.01 49.63 -19.31
N MET A 71 1.80 50.71 -18.54
CA MET A 71 0.66 51.62 -18.68
C MET A 71 0.80 52.59 -19.86
N THR A 72 1.98 52.71 -20.47
CA THR A 72 2.25 53.68 -21.53
C THR A 72 1.84 53.10 -22.89
N GLU A 73 0.72 53.56 -23.47
CA GLU A 73 0.23 53.07 -24.77
C GLU A 73 0.68 53.95 -25.96
N VAL A 74 0.62 55.28 -25.86
CA VAL A 74 1.10 56.24 -26.88
C VAL A 74 1.48 57.57 -26.21
N GLU A 75 2.60 58.17 -26.65
CA GLU A 75 3.30 59.33 -26.05
C GLU A 75 3.76 59.07 -24.60
N ASN A 76 4.95 59.56 -24.24
CA ASN A 76 5.69 59.14 -23.03
C ASN A 76 5.08 59.67 -21.71
N GLU A 77 3.76 59.85 -21.67
CA GLU A 77 2.97 60.57 -20.67
C GLU A 77 3.03 59.92 -19.28
N LYS A 78 2.95 58.58 -19.20
CA LYS A 78 2.80 57.89 -17.91
C LYS A 78 4.12 57.73 -17.15
N ILE A 79 5.27 57.72 -17.83
CA ILE A 79 6.58 57.67 -17.16
C ILE A 79 6.83 58.93 -16.32
N SER A 80 6.34 60.09 -16.76
CA SER A 80 6.47 61.36 -16.02
C SER A 80 5.80 61.33 -14.65
N LEU A 81 4.80 60.45 -14.46
CA LEU A 81 4.06 60.25 -13.23
C LEU A 81 4.89 59.62 -12.10
N LEU A 82 6.06 59.08 -12.42
CA LEU A 82 7.01 58.57 -11.43
C LEU A 82 7.43 59.67 -10.42
N ALA A 83 7.53 60.92 -10.87
CA ALA A 83 7.84 62.06 -10.01
C ALA A 83 6.71 62.35 -9.00
N ASP A 84 5.45 62.09 -9.36
CA ASP A 84 4.28 62.24 -8.50
C ASP A 84 4.25 61.15 -7.41
N LEU A 85 4.58 59.92 -7.77
CA LEU A 85 4.69 58.79 -6.82
C LEU A 85 5.78 59.07 -5.78
N LYS A 86 6.95 59.54 -6.22
CA LYS A 86 8.04 59.92 -5.32
C LYS A 86 7.65 61.08 -4.39
N ARG A 87 6.97 62.11 -4.91
CA ARG A 87 6.47 63.24 -4.10
C ARG A 87 5.44 62.82 -3.06
N SER A 88 4.65 61.80 -3.36
CA SER A 88 3.63 61.24 -2.45
C SER A 88 4.18 60.15 -1.52
N ASN A 89 5.51 59.94 -1.50
CA ASN A 89 6.20 58.91 -0.72
C ASN A 89 5.70 57.47 -0.97
N ILE A 90 5.34 57.18 -2.23
CA ILE A 90 4.92 55.85 -2.68
C ILE A 90 6.12 55.15 -3.28
N SER A 91 6.44 53.96 -2.78
CA SER A 91 7.52 53.09 -3.26
C SER A 91 7.01 51.68 -3.52
N ASP A 92 7.86 50.75 -3.97
CA ASP A 92 7.48 49.35 -4.15
C ASP A 92 6.94 48.72 -2.85
N ALA A 93 7.39 49.20 -1.68
CA ALA A 93 6.93 48.76 -0.38
C ALA A 93 5.53 49.27 0.00
N SER A 94 4.99 50.23 -0.77
CA SER A 94 3.62 50.73 -0.59
C SER A 94 2.59 49.82 -1.25
N LEU A 95 2.99 49.03 -2.25
CA LEU A 95 2.11 48.12 -2.99
C LEU A 95 1.63 46.95 -2.09
N PRO A 96 0.36 46.51 -2.21
CA PRO A 96 -0.66 47.05 -3.11
C PRO A 96 -1.25 48.36 -2.57
N ILE A 97 -1.42 49.35 -3.46
CA ILE A 97 -1.99 50.66 -3.12
C ILE A 97 -3.43 50.78 -3.59
N GLN A 98 -4.23 51.51 -2.82
CA GLN A 98 -5.56 51.95 -3.19
C GLN A 98 -5.65 53.48 -3.16
N PHE A 99 -6.43 54.06 -4.08
CA PHE A 99 -6.72 55.48 -4.11
C PHE A 99 -8.14 55.76 -3.63
N VAL A 100 -8.28 56.62 -2.64
CA VAL A 100 -9.57 56.99 -2.03
C VAL A 100 -9.80 58.48 -2.24
N SER A 101 -11.05 58.86 -2.53
CA SER A 101 -11.47 60.25 -2.64
C SER A 101 -12.56 60.54 -1.62
N ASP A 102 -12.42 61.65 -0.90
CA ASP A 102 -13.39 62.10 0.11
C ASP A 102 -14.55 62.92 -0.52
N GLY A 103 -14.75 62.85 -1.85
CA GLY A 103 -15.86 63.50 -2.56
C GLY A 103 -15.45 64.32 -3.78
N VAL A 104 -16.44 64.95 -4.45
CA VAL A 104 -16.23 65.72 -5.69
C VAL A 104 -15.47 67.02 -5.37
N GLY A 105 -14.21 67.11 -5.81
CA GLY A 105 -13.34 68.28 -5.65
C GLY A 105 -12.36 68.23 -4.47
N CYS A 106 -12.28 67.11 -3.74
CA CYS A 106 -11.35 66.91 -2.62
C CYS A 106 -9.98 66.37 -3.08
N PRO A 107 -8.90 66.57 -2.28
CA PRO A 107 -7.62 65.88 -2.50
C PRO A 107 -7.81 64.36 -2.51
N TYR A 108 -6.98 63.68 -3.29
CA TYR A 108 -6.95 62.22 -3.28
C TYR A 108 -6.05 61.74 -2.15
N TYR A 109 -6.40 60.60 -1.59
CA TYR A 109 -5.58 59.91 -0.60
C TYR A 109 -5.16 58.56 -1.14
N TRP A 110 -4.02 58.08 -0.66
CA TRP A 110 -3.58 56.70 -0.88
C TRP A 110 -3.36 56.00 0.45
N SER A 111 -3.59 54.69 0.46
CA SER A 111 -3.15 53.82 1.54
C SER A 111 -2.66 52.50 0.96
N SER A 112 -1.77 51.83 1.69
CA SER A 112 -1.48 50.42 1.40
C SER A 112 -2.67 49.57 1.86
N LEU A 113 -3.01 48.53 1.10
CA LEU A 113 -4.07 47.57 1.45
C LEU A 113 -3.74 46.75 2.71
N GLU A 114 -2.47 46.70 3.12
CA GLU A 114 -2.03 45.98 4.32
C GLU A 114 -2.09 46.82 5.61
N ARG A 115 -2.41 48.12 5.51
CA ARG A 115 -2.50 49.05 6.66
C ARG A 115 -3.94 49.41 7.00
N SER A 116 -4.16 49.89 8.23
CA SER A 116 -5.50 50.25 8.72
C SER A 116 -6.14 51.35 7.85
N PRO A 117 -7.47 51.35 7.62
CA PRO A 117 -8.16 52.37 6.83
C PRO A 117 -7.99 53.81 7.34
N GLU A 118 -7.59 53.99 8.61
CA GLU A 118 -7.34 55.31 9.20
C GLU A 118 -5.99 55.93 8.79
N GLU A 119 -5.04 55.15 8.25
CA GLU A 119 -3.69 55.60 7.89
C GLU A 119 -3.57 56.00 6.40
N LYS A 120 -4.39 56.95 5.96
CA LYS A 120 -4.38 57.47 4.59
C LYS A 120 -3.47 58.69 4.44
N SER A 121 -2.63 58.70 3.41
CA SER A 121 -1.70 59.81 3.10
C SER A 121 -2.21 60.60 1.90
N GLU A 122 -2.00 61.91 1.89
CA GLU A 122 -2.39 62.76 0.76
C GLU A 122 -1.59 62.37 -0.50
N PHE A 123 -2.29 62.21 -1.61
CA PHE A 123 -1.69 61.96 -2.91
C PHE A 123 -1.53 63.30 -3.65
N LEU A 124 -0.27 63.73 -3.80
CA LEU A 124 0.11 65.03 -4.38
C LEU A 124 0.30 64.97 -5.90
N GLY A 125 -0.19 63.91 -6.55
CA GLY A 125 -0.04 63.64 -7.98
C GLY A 125 -1.24 64.05 -8.83
N ASN A 126 -0.98 64.41 -10.09
CA ASN A 126 -2.00 64.85 -11.05
C ASN A 126 -2.53 63.68 -11.89
N TRP A 127 -2.89 62.57 -11.25
CA TRP A 127 -3.39 61.39 -11.93
C TRP A 127 -4.89 61.50 -12.19
N ASP A 128 -5.34 61.18 -13.40
CA ASP A 128 -6.77 61.13 -13.69
C ASP A 128 -7.43 59.87 -13.09
N ARG A 129 -8.73 59.70 -13.30
CA ARG A 129 -9.45 58.52 -12.80
C ARG A 129 -8.97 57.22 -13.45
N THR A 130 -8.60 57.28 -14.72
CA THR A 130 -8.16 56.15 -15.53
C THR A 130 -6.78 55.66 -15.06
N ASP A 131 -5.84 56.56 -14.85
CA ASP A 131 -4.47 56.25 -14.42
C ASP A 131 -4.44 55.54 -13.06
N ARG A 132 -5.25 56.03 -12.12
CA ARG A 132 -5.37 55.41 -10.80
C ARG A 132 -6.00 54.02 -10.88
N ALA A 133 -7.02 53.85 -11.72
CA ALA A 133 -7.67 52.55 -11.90
C ALA A 133 -6.75 51.56 -12.64
N LEU A 134 -6.00 52.00 -13.65
CA LEU A 134 -5.03 51.14 -14.36
C LEU A 134 -3.93 50.65 -13.42
N LEU A 135 -3.36 51.53 -12.59
CA LEU A 135 -2.36 51.10 -11.62
C LEU A 135 -2.99 50.18 -10.56
N ALA A 136 -4.08 50.62 -9.92
CA ALA A 136 -4.63 49.95 -8.74
C ALA A 136 -5.36 48.63 -9.06
N ASP A 137 -6.09 48.59 -10.17
CA ASP A 137 -6.99 47.48 -10.47
C ASP A 137 -6.46 46.55 -11.55
N THR A 138 -5.46 46.99 -12.33
CA THR A 138 -4.95 46.22 -13.48
C THR A 138 -3.49 45.82 -13.29
N TYR A 139 -2.56 46.78 -13.32
CA TYR A 139 -1.14 46.46 -13.51
C TYR A 139 -0.41 46.08 -12.23
N GLN A 140 -0.74 46.66 -11.06
CA GLN A 140 0.04 46.37 -9.84
C GLN A 140 0.06 44.87 -9.50
N TRP A 141 -1.03 44.17 -9.78
CA TRP A 141 -1.16 42.74 -9.52
C TRP A 141 -0.20 41.88 -10.33
N HIS A 142 0.19 42.33 -11.52
CA HIS A 142 1.18 41.62 -12.34
C HIS A 142 2.58 41.65 -11.73
N PHE A 143 2.89 42.58 -10.82
CA PHE A 143 4.24 42.76 -10.24
C PHE A 143 4.29 42.46 -8.73
N LEU A 144 3.18 42.01 -8.15
CA LEU A 144 3.05 41.66 -6.73
C LEU A 144 3.18 40.16 -6.45
N ALA A 145 3.73 39.38 -7.39
CA ALA A 145 4.07 37.99 -7.14
C ALA A 145 4.97 37.87 -5.88
N PRO A 146 4.72 36.92 -4.97
CA PRO A 146 5.55 36.75 -3.77
C PRO A 146 7.01 36.48 -4.14
N ASN A 147 7.95 37.07 -3.39
CA ASN A 147 9.37 36.74 -3.46
C ASN A 147 9.56 35.24 -3.16
N ALA A 148 9.74 34.43 -4.20
CA ALA A 148 10.56 33.25 -4.10
C ALA A 148 11.94 33.68 -4.57
N ASN A 149 12.89 33.88 -3.66
CA ASN A 149 14.28 34.23 -3.96
C ASN A 149 15.03 33.08 -4.68
N GLY A 150 14.42 32.41 -5.66
CA GLY A 150 14.96 31.20 -6.29
C GLY A 150 15.05 29.98 -5.35
N GLU A 151 15.01 30.16 -4.04
CA GLU A 151 14.85 29.07 -3.08
C GLU A 151 13.35 28.80 -2.88
N GLY A 152 12.78 27.97 -3.74
CA GLY A 152 11.46 27.41 -3.48
C GLY A 152 11.44 26.74 -2.11
N ILE A 153 10.50 27.13 -1.25
CA ILE A 153 10.29 26.44 0.03
C ILE A 153 9.59 25.13 -0.29
N ALA A 154 10.29 24.00 -0.10
CA ALA A 154 9.67 22.70 -0.26
C ALA A 154 8.64 22.46 0.87
N ILE A 155 7.42 22.14 0.48
CA ILE A 155 6.31 21.82 1.39
C ILE A 155 5.69 20.47 1.03
N ALA A 156 5.15 19.78 2.02
CA ALA A 156 4.32 18.59 1.83
C ALA A 156 2.84 18.99 1.87
N ILE A 157 2.05 18.53 0.88
CA ILE A 157 0.60 18.79 0.83
C ILE A 157 -0.15 17.47 0.98
N LYS A 158 -0.94 17.36 2.05
CA LYS A 158 -1.86 16.25 2.31
C LYS A 158 -3.25 16.64 1.85
N LYS A 159 -3.75 16.00 0.78
CA LYS A 159 -5.07 16.25 0.19
C LYS A 159 -6.11 15.21 0.63
N ALA A 160 -7.30 15.64 1.01
CA ALA A 160 -8.44 14.74 1.20
C ALA A 160 -8.96 14.22 -0.16
N ARG A 161 -9.37 12.94 -0.22
CA ARG A 161 -10.05 12.40 -1.41
C ARG A 161 -11.52 12.86 -1.41
N HIS A 162 -12.12 13.00 -2.59
CA HIS A 162 -13.53 13.40 -2.77
C HIS A 162 -14.51 12.35 -2.21
N ASP A 163 -14.70 12.38 -0.89
CA ASP A 163 -15.65 11.56 -0.15
C ASP A 163 -16.15 12.40 1.04
N ASP A 164 -17.47 12.55 1.16
CA ASP A 164 -18.11 13.41 2.16
C ASP A 164 -17.80 12.93 3.60
N GLU A 165 -17.52 11.64 3.80
CA GLU A 165 -17.08 11.14 5.11
C GLU A 165 -15.65 11.59 5.44
N LEU A 166 -14.74 11.62 4.46
CA LEU A 166 -13.34 12.07 4.63
C LEU A 166 -13.23 13.58 4.84
N ALA A 167 -14.23 14.32 4.39
CA ALA A 167 -14.35 15.77 4.54
C ALA A 167 -14.41 16.20 6.03
N GLU A 168 -15.21 15.50 6.84
CA GLU A 168 -15.30 15.77 8.29
C GLU A 168 -14.00 15.48 9.04
N PHE A 169 -13.27 14.43 8.65
CA PHE A 169 -11.96 14.12 9.24
C PHE A 169 -10.94 15.20 8.95
N PHE A 170 -10.94 15.68 7.71
CA PHE A 170 -10.05 16.74 7.28
C PHE A 170 -10.38 18.06 7.99
N ASP A 171 -11.66 18.42 8.10
CA ASP A 171 -12.09 19.63 8.81
C ASP A 171 -11.70 19.58 10.28
N LYS A 172 -11.76 18.39 10.89
CA LYS A 172 -11.30 18.17 12.26
C LYS A 172 -9.78 18.29 12.37
N GLU A 173 -9.01 17.74 11.44
CA GLU A 173 -7.54 17.88 11.42
C GLU A 173 -7.13 19.35 11.20
N ALA A 174 -7.85 20.06 10.32
CA ALA A 174 -7.71 21.50 10.09
C ALA A 174 -8.14 22.36 11.28
N SER A 175 -9.25 22.03 11.97
CA SER A 175 -9.71 22.75 13.16
C SER A 175 -8.76 22.57 14.34
N ASN A 176 -8.00 21.47 14.37
CA ASN A 176 -7.00 21.18 15.39
C ASN A 176 -5.61 21.72 15.04
N LEU A 177 -5.44 22.39 13.90
CA LEU A 177 -4.18 22.99 13.45
C LEU A 177 -3.51 23.79 14.57
N HIS A 178 -4.25 24.68 15.23
CA HIS A 178 -3.72 25.53 16.30
C HIS A 178 -3.24 24.71 17.50
N LYS A 179 -3.99 23.66 17.89
CA LYS A 179 -3.56 22.75 18.97
C LYS A 179 -2.30 21.97 18.59
N LEU A 180 -2.23 21.47 17.36
CA LEU A 180 -1.06 20.73 16.87
C LEU A 180 0.20 21.61 16.84
N GLN A 181 0.05 22.91 16.53
CA GLN A 181 1.14 23.88 16.55
C GLN A 181 1.61 24.24 17.97
N GLN A 182 0.77 24.06 18.99
CA GLN A 182 1.11 24.37 20.39
C GLN A 182 2.00 23.33 21.07
N TYR A 183 2.11 22.10 20.53
CA TYR A 183 3.03 21.11 21.07
C TYR A 183 4.48 21.64 21.03
N LYS A 184 5.19 21.45 22.13
CA LYS A 184 6.54 21.98 22.37
C LYS A 184 7.60 21.12 21.71
N SER A 185 7.41 19.81 21.66
CA SER A 185 8.42 18.89 21.15
C SER A 185 8.81 19.22 19.70
N PRO A 186 10.13 19.31 19.40
CA PRO A 186 10.63 19.44 18.04
C PRO A 186 10.53 18.13 17.26
N HIS A 187 10.21 17.01 17.91
CA HIS A 187 10.06 15.69 17.31
C HIS A 187 8.60 15.35 16.95
N LEU A 188 7.71 16.34 16.93
CA LEU A 188 6.35 16.24 16.39
C LEU A 188 6.25 17.13 15.15
N ILE A 189 5.72 16.61 14.04
CA ILE A 189 5.51 17.44 12.86
C ILE A 189 4.39 18.44 13.12
N LYS A 190 4.64 19.69 12.75
CA LYS A 190 3.70 20.79 12.96
C LYS A 190 3.12 21.20 11.61
N PRO A 191 1.79 21.09 11.41
CA PRO A 191 1.18 21.59 10.18
C PRO A 191 1.36 23.11 10.10
N ILE A 192 1.65 23.60 8.89
CA ILE A 192 1.87 25.03 8.60
C ILE A 192 0.52 25.73 8.43
N ALA A 193 -0.35 25.16 7.59
CA ALA A 193 -1.65 25.75 7.26
C ALA A 193 -2.64 24.68 6.79
N ALA A 194 -3.93 25.01 6.82
CA ALA A 194 -4.99 24.29 6.15
C ALA A 194 -5.68 25.23 5.16
N TYR A 195 -6.02 24.75 3.97
CA TYR A 195 -6.78 25.53 3.00
C TYR A 195 -7.77 24.66 2.24
N GLN A 196 -8.79 25.31 1.67
CA GLN A 196 -9.73 24.70 0.74
C GLN A 196 -9.73 25.51 -0.56
N ILE A 197 -9.56 24.81 -1.69
CA ILE A 197 -9.74 25.36 -3.04
C ILE A 197 -10.75 24.45 -3.74
N ASP A 198 -11.90 25.00 -4.14
CA ASP A 198 -13.02 24.25 -4.71
C ASP A 198 -13.44 23.05 -3.83
N GLN A 199 -13.30 21.82 -4.35
CA GLN A 199 -13.56 20.56 -3.64
C GLN A 199 -12.32 19.95 -2.97
N ASP A 200 -11.14 20.53 -3.20
CA ASP A 200 -9.88 20.07 -2.63
C ASP A 200 -9.67 20.70 -1.24
N ARG A 201 -9.53 19.84 -0.23
CA ARG A 201 -9.15 20.25 1.13
C ARG A 201 -7.73 19.77 1.42
N CYS A 202 -6.84 20.70 1.77
CA CYS A 202 -5.38 20.50 1.78
C CYS A 202 -4.72 20.98 3.08
N LEU A 203 -3.94 20.12 3.73
CA LEU A 203 -3.08 20.46 4.86
C LEU A 203 -1.63 20.58 4.36
N ILE A 204 -0.98 21.68 4.74
CA ILE A 204 0.40 21.97 4.41
C ILE A 204 1.28 21.60 5.60
N PHE A 205 2.33 20.83 5.36
CA PHE A 205 3.35 20.45 6.34
C PHE A 205 4.74 20.84 5.84
N PRO A 206 5.75 20.95 6.72
CA PRO A 206 7.14 21.00 6.31
C PRO A 206 7.51 19.77 5.48
N TRP A 207 8.29 19.95 4.41
CA TRP A 207 8.76 18.84 3.59
C TRP A 207 9.94 18.12 4.24
N ALA A 208 9.76 16.83 4.57
CA ALA A 208 10.83 15.96 5.04
C ALA A 208 11.72 15.50 3.87
N ASN A 209 12.75 16.29 3.56
CA ASN A 209 13.70 16.02 2.47
C ASN A 209 14.51 14.70 2.62
N GLY A 210 14.51 14.09 3.81
CA GLY A 210 15.12 12.79 4.05
C GLY A 210 14.20 11.58 3.82
N GLY A 211 12.89 11.79 3.64
CA GLY A 211 11.90 10.70 3.61
C GLY A 211 11.47 10.29 5.03
N ASN A 212 11.30 8.99 5.26
CA ASN A 212 10.94 8.42 6.58
C ASN A 212 12.07 7.56 7.18
N LEU A 213 11.85 7.00 8.37
CA LEU A 213 12.84 6.20 9.10
C LEU A 213 13.30 4.96 8.32
N ARG A 214 12.44 4.36 7.45
CA ARG A 214 12.90 3.28 6.56
C ARG A 214 13.85 3.79 5.50
N ASP A 215 13.60 4.97 4.95
CA ASP A 215 14.49 5.61 3.98
C ASP A 215 15.83 5.95 4.64
N TYR A 216 15.82 6.34 5.92
CA TYR A 216 17.03 6.50 6.72
C TYR A 216 17.83 5.19 6.85
N TRP A 217 17.21 4.08 7.28
CA TRP A 217 17.92 2.80 7.40
C TRP A 217 18.50 2.33 6.06
N LYS A 218 17.75 2.53 4.97
CA LYS A 218 18.15 2.15 3.62
C LYS A 218 19.31 3.00 3.10
N GLY A 219 19.23 4.31 3.31
CA GLY A 219 20.24 5.28 2.88
C GLY A 219 21.54 5.18 3.66
N ASN A 220 21.47 4.76 4.93
CA ASN A 220 22.62 4.68 5.84
C ASN A 220 23.03 3.24 6.16
N LYS A 221 22.79 2.29 5.25
CA LYS A 221 23.09 0.85 5.43
C LYS A 221 24.54 0.54 5.85
N ASP A 222 25.49 1.40 5.45
CA ASP A 222 26.92 1.22 5.70
C ASP A 222 27.40 1.94 6.98
N GLN A 223 26.58 2.82 7.57
CA GLN A 223 26.95 3.66 8.73
C GLN A 223 26.68 3.00 10.09
N ARG A 224 26.20 1.75 10.12
CA ARG A 224 25.94 1.00 11.37
C ARG A 224 27.18 0.78 12.25
N GLY A 225 28.37 0.98 11.68
CA GLY A 225 29.66 0.90 12.36
C GLY A 225 30.14 2.20 13.00
N GLU A 226 29.44 3.31 12.80
CA GLU A 226 29.93 4.64 13.16
C GLU A 226 29.39 5.10 14.52
N LEU A 227 30.32 5.41 15.44
CA LEU A 227 29.98 5.83 16.80
C LEU A 227 29.12 7.11 16.83
N SER A 228 29.45 8.09 15.98
CA SER A 228 28.70 9.34 15.83
C SER A 228 27.25 9.08 15.41
N SER A 229 27.04 8.17 14.46
CA SER A 229 25.73 7.80 13.95
C SER A 229 24.87 7.11 15.01
N LEU A 230 25.48 6.29 15.87
CA LEU A 230 24.79 5.66 17.00
C LEU A 230 24.44 6.66 18.11
N GLN A 231 25.36 7.57 18.45
CA GLN A 231 25.11 8.64 19.42
C GLN A 231 23.98 9.56 18.97
N TRP A 232 24.00 9.95 17.69
CA TRP A 232 22.93 10.71 17.07
C TRP A 232 21.59 9.98 17.18
N LEU A 233 21.56 8.70 16.80
CA LEU A 233 20.33 7.91 16.82
C LEU A 233 19.74 7.78 18.23
N LEU A 234 20.58 7.55 19.25
CA LEU A 234 20.13 7.54 20.65
C LEU A 234 19.51 8.88 21.05
N GLY A 235 20.11 10.00 20.62
CA GLY A 235 19.55 11.33 20.80
C GLY A 235 18.18 11.49 20.14
N GLN A 236 18.02 11.02 18.90
CA GLN A 236 16.74 11.04 18.20
C GLN A 236 15.69 10.16 18.89
N LEU A 237 16.06 8.96 19.33
CA LEU A 237 15.16 8.05 20.06
C LEU A 237 14.68 8.67 21.38
N LYS A 238 15.56 9.35 22.12
CA LYS A 238 15.18 10.14 23.31
C LYS A 238 14.15 11.19 22.93
N GLY A 239 14.40 11.95 21.87
CA GLY A 239 13.50 12.98 21.36
C GLY A 239 12.11 12.47 20.97
N ILE A 240 12.06 11.33 20.27
CA ILE A 240 10.81 10.63 19.91
C ILE A 240 10.07 10.15 21.16
N CYS A 241 10.76 9.58 22.16
CA CYS A 241 10.13 9.18 23.42
C CYS A 241 9.54 10.38 24.18
N SER A 242 10.25 11.52 24.17
CA SER A 242 9.76 12.77 24.76
C SER A 242 8.51 13.30 24.02
N ALA A 243 8.46 13.22 22.69
CA ALA A 243 7.28 13.57 21.91
C ALA A 243 6.06 12.70 22.27
N ILE A 244 6.25 11.38 22.39
CA ILE A 244 5.17 10.45 22.80
C ILE A 244 4.70 10.78 24.23
N GLN A 245 5.63 11.07 25.14
CA GLN A 245 5.30 11.50 26.50
C GLN A 245 4.45 12.77 26.51
N GLU A 246 4.82 13.79 25.74
CA GLU A 246 4.05 15.04 25.63
C GLU A 246 2.62 14.78 25.12
N LEU A 247 2.46 13.96 24.07
CA LEU A 247 1.14 13.56 23.59
C LEU A 247 0.33 12.90 24.72
N HIS A 248 0.94 11.94 25.43
CA HIS A 248 0.29 11.16 26.48
C HIS A 248 -0.12 12.01 27.68
N VAL A 249 0.66 13.05 28.03
CA VAL A 249 0.33 14.04 29.07
C VAL A 249 -0.89 14.87 28.66
N GLU A 250 -0.97 15.30 27.41
CA GLU A 250 -2.13 16.01 26.82
C GLU A 250 -3.31 15.06 26.51
N ASN A 251 -3.35 13.89 27.15
CA ASN A 251 -4.35 12.83 26.98
C ASN A 251 -4.60 12.45 25.50
N THR A 252 -3.55 12.54 24.70
CA THR A 252 -3.55 12.27 23.27
C THR A 252 -2.69 11.03 23.02
N ARG A 253 -3.20 10.05 22.27
CA ARG A 253 -2.38 8.93 21.77
C ARG A 253 -1.90 9.26 20.37
N HIS A 254 -0.98 8.48 19.82
CA HIS A 254 -0.66 8.51 18.40
C HIS A 254 -1.54 7.53 17.59
N GLY A 255 -1.61 6.26 18.00
CA GLY A 255 -2.50 5.24 17.44
C GLY A 255 -2.09 4.61 16.10
N ASP A 256 -1.06 5.13 15.43
CA ASP A 256 -0.48 4.54 14.19
C ASP A 256 1.05 4.73 14.14
N LEU A 257 1.75 4.49 15.24
CA LEU A 257 3.21 4.70 15.28
C LEU A 257 3.92 3.58 14.50
N LYS A 258 4.67 3.95 13.46
CA LYS A 258 5.42 3.03 12.59
C LYS A 258 6.57 3.76 11.90
N PRO A 259 7.57 3.05 11.33
CA PRO A 259 8.72 3.70 10.70
C PRO A 259 8.35 4.67 9.57
N GLU A 260 7.26 4.41 8.86
CA GLU A 260 6.75 5.28 7.78
C GLU A 260 6.21 6.63 8.29
N ASN A 261 5.74 6.67 9.55
CA ASN A 261 5.20 7.85 10.21
C ASN A 261 6.26 8.58 11.06
N ILE A 262 7.53 8.18 10.98
CA ILE A 262 8.66 8.89 11.59
C ILE A 262 9.48 9.48 10.45
N LEU A 263 9.33 10.78 10.22
CA LEU A 263 9.91 11.52 9.11
C LEU A 263 11.32 11.99 9.43
N TRP A 264 12.20 11.96 8.43
CA TRP A 264 13.60 12.38 8.55
C TRP A 264 13.83 13.69 7.81
N PHE A 265 14.26 14.71 8.55
CA PHE A 265 14.67 16.01 8.04
C PHE A 265 16.19 16.07 8.03
N LYS A 266 16.78 16.15 6.83
CA LYS A 266 18.21 16.34 6.67
C LYS A 266 18.55 17.81 6.81
N ASP A 267 19.45 18.14 7.72
CA ASP A 267 20.20 19.39 7.71
C ASP A 267 21.64 19.13 7.24
N GLY A 268 22.35 20.20 6.88
CA GLY A 268 23.69 20.12 6.29
C GLY A 268 24.81 19.66 7.24
N ASN A 269 24.50 19.28 8.50
CA ASN A 269 25.44 18.82 9.53
C ASN A 269 24.85 17.63 10.31
N ASP A 270 25.67 16.82 10.99
CA ASP A 270 25.29 15.82 12.03
C ASP A 270 24.02 14.96 11.82
N GLY A 271 23.69 14.56 10.59
CA GLY A 271 22.71 13.50 10.31
C GLY A 271 21.22 13.89 10.33
N GLY A 272 20.85 15.14 10.63
CA GLY A 272 19.45 15.60 10.62
C GLY A 272 18.67 15.41 11.93
N PHE A 273 17.33 15.41 11.83
CA PHE A 273 16.44 15.10 12.95
C PHE A 273 15.19 14.31 12.52
N LEU A 274 14.58 13.59 13.47
CA LEU A 274 13.38 12.78 13.24
C LEU A 274 12.13 13.45 13.83
N GLN A 275 10.99 13.40 13.14
CA GLN A 275 9.70 13.87 13.64
C GLN A 275 8.60 12.84 13.43
N ILE A 276 7.74 12.65 14.43
CA ILE A 276 6.53 11.84 14.31
C ILE A 276 5.49 12.62 13.51
N ALA A 277 4.89 11.99 12.51
CA ALA A 277 3.86 12.53 11.64
C ALA A 277 2.56 11.72 11.72
N ASP A 278 1.49 12.26 11.11
CA ASP A 278 0.16 11.63 11.03
C ASP A 278 -0.55 11.41 12.39
N LEU A 279 -0.50 12.44 13.24
CA LEU A 279 -1.34 12.56 14.45
C LEU A 279 -2.87 12.54 14.15
N GLY A 280 -3.28 12.63 12.88
CA GLY A 280 -4.67 12.74 12.40
C GLY A 280 -5.55 11.48 12.54
N LEU A 281 -4.99 10.33 12.96
CA LEU A 281 -5.78 9.16 13.34
C LEU A 281 -6.20 9.18 14.82
N ALA A 282 -5.63 10.08 15.62
CA ALA A 282 -5.51 9.84 17.05
C ALA A 282 -6.50 10.57 17.96
N THR A 283 -7.07 11.72 17.60
CA THR A 283 -8.04 12.45 18.44
C THR A 283 -8.88 13.37 17.56
N PHE A 284 -10.18 13.55 17.70
CA PHE A 284 -11.00 13.62 18.89
C PHE A 284 -12.24 12.71 18.76
N HIS A 285 -12.83 12.37 19.90
CA HIS A 285 -14.01 11.53 20.11
C HIS A 285 -15.07 11.56 18.97
N GLU A 286 -15.66 10.38 18.73
CA GLU A 286 -16.66 9.96 17.72
C GLU A 286 -16.20 9.04 16.58
N LYS A 287 -14.91 8.72 16.46
CA LYS A 287 -14.36 7.79 15.44
C LYS A 287 -14.61 6.29 15.65
N ASP A 288 -15.56 5.88 16.49
CA ASP A 288 -15.95 4.47 16.62
C ASP A 288 -17.33 4.16 16.02
N LYS A 289 -18.07 5.15 15.51
CA LYS A 289 -19.33 4.89 14.79
C LYS A 289 -19.12 4.51 13.32
N HIS A 290 -18.14 5.09 12.64
CA HIS A 290 -17.96 4.87 11.18
C HIS A 290 -16.92 3.79 10.85
N THR A 291 -16.00 3.49 11.78
CA THR A 291 -15.10 2.33 11.65
C THR A 291 -15.82 1.00 11.91
N LYS A 292 -16.94 1.02 12.67
CA LYS A 292 -17.78 -0.17 12.94
C LYS A 292 -18.76 -0.51 11.82
N ASN A 293 -19.11 0.46 10.97
CA ASN A 293 -19.86 0.21 9.75
C ASN A 293 -18.99 -0.33 8.59
N ARG A 294 -17.67 -0.43 8.79
CA ARG A 294 -16.77 -1.17 7.88
C ARG A 294 -16.76 -2.67 8.19
N LYS A 295 -17.93 -3.31 8.26
CA LYS A 295 -18.02 -4.75 7.99
C LYS A 295 -17.76 -4.95 6.49
N GLY A 296 -16.50 -5.17 6.12
CA GLY A 296 -16.09 -5.53 4.76
C GLY A 296 -15.08 -4.61 4.07
N MET A 297 -14.64 -3.53 4.71
CA MET A 297 -13.71 -2.56 4.12
C MET A 297 -12.38 -2.64 4.87
N GLY A 298 -11.52 -3.57 4.43
CA GLY A 298 -10.12 -3.57 4.84
C GLY A 298 -9.51 -2.21 4.50
N THR A 299 -8.95 -1.54 5.49
CA THR A 299 -8.22 -0.28 5.33
C THR A 299 -7.24 -0.46 4.17
N PHE A 300 -7.33 0.37 3.12
CA PHE A 300 -6.40 0.38 1.98
C PHE A 300 -4.99 0.89 2.36
N ALA A 301 -4.52 0.54 3.54
CA ALA A 301 -3.11 0.54 3.81
C ALA A 301 -2.55 -0.81 3.32
N LEU A 302 -1.54 -0.75 2.47
CA LEU A 302 -0.64 -1.88 2.21
C LEU A 302 -0.31 -2.57 3.55
N SER A 303 -0.05 -3.88 3.51
CA SER A 303 0.14 -4.81 4.65
C SER A 303 1.08 -4.40 5.80
N GLY A 304 1.62 -3.18 5.81
CA GLY A 304 2.45 -2.61 6.87
C GLY A 304 1.72 -1.90 8.02
N THR A 305 0.44 -1.52 7.92
CA THR A 305 -0.22 -0.74 9.00
C THR A 305 -0.66 -1.58 10.20
N SER A 306 -1.09 -2.84 10.00
CA SER A 306 -1.50 -3.70 11.12
C SER A 306 -0.34 -4.40 11.85
N ARG A 307 0.87 -4.42 11.27
CA ARG A 307 2.03 -5.12 11.86
C ARG A 307 2.40 -4.60 13.25
N TYR A 308 2.34 -3.28 13.42
CA TYR A 308 2.74 -2.58 14.64
C TYR A 308 1.62 -2.50 15.68
N GLU A 309 0.46 -3.10 15.39
CA GLU A 309 -0.69 -3.13 16.30
C GLU A 309 -0.46 -4.09 17.47
N PRO A 310 -0.88 -3.74 18.69
CA PRO A 310 -0.79 -4.61 19.84
C PRO A 310 -1.91 -5.69 19.87
N PRO A 311 -1.71 -6.81 20.57
CA PRO A 311 -2.65 -7.93 20.62
C PRO A 311 -4.04 -7.57 21.17
N GLU A 312 -4.15 -6.63 22.12
CA GLU A 312 -5.45 -6.23 22.69
C GLU A 312 -6.39 -5.55 21.68
N ILE A 313 -5.92 -5.18 20.48
CA ILE A 313 -6.81 -4.76 19.39
C ILE A 313 -7.80 -5.88 19.05
N ASP A 314 -7.37 -7.14 19.04
CA ASP A 314 -8.21 -8.24 18.56
C ASP A 314 -9.43 -8.44 19.47
N GLU A 315 -9.26 -8.33 20.79
CA GLU A 315 -10.34 -8.45 21.78
C GLU A 315 -11.31 -7.28 21.74
N LYS A 316 -10.75 -6.07 21.67
CA LYS A 316 -11.51 -4.83 21.77
C LYS A 316 -12.03 -4.37 20.42
N ARG A 317 -11.77 -5.13 19.34
CA ARG A 317 -12.16 -4.83 17.95
C ARG A 317 -13.63 -4.45 17.80
N ASN A 318 -14.48 -5.02 18.66
CA ASN A 318 -15.93 -4.77 18.68
C ASN A 318 -16.38 -3.80 19.81
N THR A 319 -15.51 -3.48 20.77
CA THR A 319 -15.84 -2.61 21.92
C THR A 319 -15.91 -1.14 21.50
N VAL A 320 -16.87 -0.37 22.02
CA VAL A 320 -16.97 1.08 21.77
C VAL A 320 -16.20 1.76 22.91
N GLY A 321 -15.05 2.35 22.65
CA GLY A 321 -14.28 2.98 23.72
C GLY A 321 -12.87 3.43 23.31
N PRO A 322 -12.29 4.41 24.03
CA PRO A 322 -10.95 4.89 23.73
C PRO A 322 -9.88 3.82 24.03
N TRP A 323 -9.09 3.47 23.02
CA TRP A 323 -7.87 2.67 23.19
C TRP A 323 -6.84 3.31 24.12
N SER A 324 -6.13 2.45 24.86
CA SER A 324 -5.09 2.81 25.81
C SER A 324 -3.89 3.46 25.12
N ARG A 325 -3.21 4.38 25.83
CA ARG A 325 -1.93 4.98 25.43
C ARG A 325 -0.79 3.94 25.31
N GLN A 326 -0.95 2.79 25.97
CA GLN A 326 -0.01 1.66 25.89
C GLN A 326 -0.01 0.96 24.52
N TYR A 327 -0.94 1.34 23.65
CA TYR A 327 -0.88 1.04 22.22
C TYR A 327 0.42 1.57 21.60
N ASP A 328 0.74 2.85 21.85
CA ASP A 328 1.90 3.51 21.29
C ASP A 328 3.20 2.88 21.84
N MET A 329 3.15 2.38 23.07
CA MET A 329 4.29 1.73 23.73
C MET A 329 4.67 0.39 23.07
N TRP A 330 3.67 -0.42 22.69
CA TRP A 330 3.90 -1.63 21.89
C TRP A 330 4.43 -1.29 20.50
N SER A 331 3.81 -0.30 19.85
CA SER A 331 4.21 0.16 18.52
C SER A 331 5.67 0.64 18.53
N MET A 332 6.07 1.38 19.56
CA MET A 332 7.45 1.81 19.77
C MET A 332 8.40 0.64 20.00
N GLY A 333 7.98 -0.40 20.75
CA GLY A 333 8.74 -1.65 20.91
C GLY A 333 9.03 -2.34 19.58
N CYS A 334 8.05 -2.36 18.67
CA CYS A 334 8.22 -2.91 17.32
C CYS A 334 9.22 -2.08 16.49
N VAL A 335 9.14 -0.74 16.53
CA VAL A 335 10.07 0.17 15.83
C VAL A 335 11.50 0.00 16.35
N LEU A 336 11.67 -0.08 17.67
CA LEU A 336 12.99 -0.29 18.29
C LEU A 336 13.59 -1.66 17.94
N LEU A 337 12.79 -2.72 17.87
CA LEU A 337 13.29 -4.04 17.46
C LEU A 337 13.78 -4.03 16.01
N GLU A 338 13.03 -3.43 15.07
CA GLU A 338 13.50 -3.28 13.68
C GLU A 338 14.75 -2.39 13.58
N THR A 339 14.86 -1.36 14.43
CA THR A 339 16.08 -0.53 14.52
C THR A 339 17.28 -1.36 14.98
N LEU A 340 17.12 -2.21 16.00
CA LEU A 340 18.16 -3.12 16.48
C LEU A 340 18.55 -4.17 15.42
N LEU A 341 17.59 -4.68 14.65
CA LEU A 341 17.86 -5.58 13.53
C LEU A 341 18.77 -4.90 12.48
N TRP A 342 18.43 -3.68 12.08
CA TRP A 342 19.27 -2.91 11.16
C TRP A 342 20.67 -2.65 11.72
N LEU A 343 20.77 -2.18 12.96
CA LEU A 343 22.04 -1.88 13.61
C LEU A 343 22.94 -3.12 13.69
N ILE A 344 22.42 -4.24 14.19
CA ILE A 344 23.21 -5.43 14.49
C ILE A 344 23.45 -6.27 13.23
N TYR A 345 22.43 -6.45 12.39
CA TYR A 345 22.45 -7.41 11.28
C TYR A 345 22.38 -6.78 9.88
N GLY A 346 22.16 -5.47 9.79
CA GLY A 346 22.10 -4.73 8.53
C GLY A 346 20.69 -4.65 7.95
N TYR A 347 20.51 -3.77 6.95
CA TYR A 347 19.19 -3.43 6.40
C TYR A 347 18.41 -4.62 5.83
N GLU A 348 19.09 -5.53 5.13
CA GLU A 348 18.44 -6.71 4.52
C GLU A 348 17.78 -7.64 5.56
N SER A 349 18.27 -7.64 6.80
CA SER A 349 17.70 -8.45 7.88
C SER A 349 16.25 -8.06 8.21
N ILE A 350 15.89 -6.78 8.06
CA ILE A 350 14.52 -6.30 8.27
C ILE A 350 13.59 -6.99 7.27
N GLY A 351 13.98 -7.08 5.99
CA GLY A 351 13.18 -7.75 4.97
C GLY A 351 12.95 -9.23 5.28
N VAL A 352 14.01 -9.95 5.66
CA VAL A 352 13.91 -11.37 6.05
C VAL A 352 13.02 -11.57 7.27
N PHE A 353 13.16 -10.70 8.28
CA PHE A 353 12.34 -10.73 9.49
C PHE A 353 10.86 -10.43 9.20
N GLN A 354 10.59 -9.45 8.33
CA GLN A 354 9.24 -9.09 7.93
C GLN A 354 8.56 -10.16 7.07
N ASP A 355 9.32 -10.87 6.23
CA ASP A 355 8.78 -12.00 5.47
C ASP A 355 8.41 -13.18 6.39
N ALA A 356 9.08 -13.33 7.53
CA ALA A 356 8.86 -14.42 8.48
C ALA A 356 7.71 -14.18 9.48
N THR A 357 7.24 -12.94 9.63
CA THR A 357 6.27 -12.56 10.66
C THR A 357 5.25 -11.62 10.04
N THR A 358 3.93 -11.80 10.18
CA THR A 358 2.96 -10.79 9.72
C THR A 358 2.70 -9.71 10.78
N HIS A 359 2.74 -10.13 12.04
CA HIS A 359 2.55 -9.34 13.26
C HIS A 359 3.65 -9.69 14.27
N PHE A 360 3.85 -8.83 15.27
CA PHE A 360 4.76 -9.10 16.38
C PHE A 360 4.15 -10.03 17.45
N TRP A 361 2.89 -10.41 17.29
CA TRP A 361 2.15 -11.31 18.18
C TRP A 361 1.38 -12.37 17.38
N VAL A 362 0.97 -13.43 18.06
CA VAL A 362 0.07 -14.48 17.55
C VAL A 362 -1.05 -14.72 18.56
N CYS A 363 -2.23 -15.08 18.06
CA CYS A 363 -3.33 -15.58 18.87
C CYS A 363 -3.49 -17.08 18.62
N HIS A 364 -3.67 -17.84 19.69
CA HIS A 364 -4.09 -19.23 19.64
C HIS A 364 -5.54 -19.30 20.11
N ASP A 365 -6.43 -19.69 19.19
CA ASP A 365 -7.82 -19.94 19.50
C ASP A 365 -7.93 -21.31 20.22
N ARG A 366 -8.37 -21.29 21.48
CA ARG A 366 -8.80 -22.47 22.20
C ARG A 366 -10.33 -22.51 22.27
N PRO A 367 -10.95 -23.68 22.45
CA PRO A 367 -12.40 -23.83 22.45
C PRO A 367 -13.14 -22.95 23.48
N ASP A 368 -12.46 -22.50 24.54
CA ASP A 368 -13.00 -21.71 25.65
C ASP A 368 -12.46 -20.28 25.72
N ARG A 369 -11.38 -19.95 25.03
CA ARG A 369 -10.68 -18.66 25.15
C ARG A 369 -9.65 -18.42 24.06
N LYS A 370 -9.28 -17.16 23.88
CA LYS A 370 -8.12 -16.76 23.07
C LYS A 370 -6.90 -16.63 23.96
N GLU A 371 -5.75 -17.08 23.50
CA GLU A 371 -4.48 -16.89 24.20
C GLU A 371 -3.50 -16.12 23.30
N TYR A 372 -2.97 -15.00 23.80
CA TYR A 372 -2.08 -14.12 23.04
C TYR A 372 -0.64 -14.25 23.48
N PHE A 373 0.27 -14.25 22.52
CA PHE A 373 1.71 -14.35 22.75
C PHE A 373 2.48 -13.43 21.81
N VAL A 374 3.67 -13.02 22.23
CA VAL A 374 4.67 -12.51 21.28
C VAL A 374 4.94 -13.61 20.25
N HIS A 375 5.04 -13.23 18.98
CA HIS A 375 5.19 -14.19 17.88
C HIS A 375 6.45 -15.04 18.12
N PRO A 376 6.40 -16.39 17.99
CA PRO A 376 7.52 -17.27 18.34
C PRO A 376 8.83 -16.91 17.64
N TYR A 377 8.78 -16.57 16.35
CA TYR A 377 9.95 -16.10 15.60
C TYR A 377 10.53 -14.79 16.16
N VAL A 378 9.69 -13.87 16.65
CA VAL A 378 10.12 -12.58 17.24
C VAL A 378 10.82 -12.84 18.57
N ASP A 379 10.23 -13.67 19.43
CA ASP A 379 10.84 -14.09 20.69
C ASP A 379 12.17 -14.83 20.45
N SER A 380 12.22 -15.81 19.54
CA SER A 380 13.46 -16.49 19.15
C SER A 380 14.51 -15.52 18.63
N CYS A 381 14.11 -14.52 17.84
CA CYS A 381 15.01 -13.48 17.35
C CYS A 381 15.61 -12.65 18.51
N MET A 382 14.79 -12.19 19.46
CA MET A 382 15.27 -11.45 20.63
C MET A 382 16.20 -12.30 21.51
N ARG A 383 15.90 -13.60 21.70
CA ARG A 383 16.77 -14.51 22.47
C ARG A 383 18.12 -14.73 21.81
N VAL A 384 18.13 -15.03 20.51
CA VAL A 384 19.38 -15.22 19.75
C VAL A 384 20.22 -13.94 19.76
N MET A 385 19.58 -12.78 19.60
CA MET A 385 20.25 -11.48 19.70
C MET A 385 20.85 -11.27 21.10
N LYS A 386 20.11 -11.57 22.17
CA LYS A 386 20.58 -11.48 23.57
C LYS A 386 21.76 -12.42 23.86
N THR A 387 21.82 -13.60 23.23
CA THR A 387 22.97 -14.51 23.34
C THR A 387 24.21 -13.97 22.63
N ASN A 388 24.02 -13.30 21.49
CA ASN A 388 25.13 -12.75 20.71
C ASN A 388 25.69 -11.45 21.31
N LEU A 389 24.87 -10.66 22.00
CA LEU A 389 25.28 -9.44 22.69
C LEU A 389 25.84 -9.77 24.09
N GLN A 390 27.10 -10.23 24.16
CA GLN A 390 27.78 -10.48 25.43
C GLN A 390 28.28 -9.19 26.07
N GLY A 391 28.21 -9.08 27.40
CA GLY A 391 28.64 -7.89 28.14
C GLY A 391 27.62 -6.75 28.14
N GLN A 392 27.97 -5.64 28.79
CA GLN A 392 27.12 -4.45 28.92
C GLN A 392 27.30 -3.54 27.70
N SER A 393 26.22 -3.28 26.96
CA SER A 393 26.23 -2.42 25.76
C SER A 393 24.88 -1.73 25.57
N ALA A 394 24.86 -0.63 24.81
CA ALA A 394 23.62 0.07 24.47
C ALA A 394 22.64 -0.82 23.69
N TYR A 395 23.14 -1.66 22.78
CA TYR A 395 22.32 -2.63 22.02
C TYR A 395 21.60 -3.61 22.95
N ARG A 396 22.32 -4.10 23.96
CA ARG A 396 21.77 -5.04 24.94
C ARG A 396 20.74 -4.35 25.82
N ASP A 397 21.04 -3.16 26.34
CA ASP A 397 20.11 -2.43 27.21
C ASP A 397 18.84 -2.03 26.43
N LEU A 398 18.95 -1.56 25.19
CA LEU A 398 17.79 -1.32 24.31
C LEU A 398 16.99 -2.60 24.04
N LEU A 399 17.64 -3.72 23.77
CA LEU A 399 16.98 -5.01 23.57
C LEU A 399 16.22 -5.46 24.82
N LEU A 400 16.77 -5.24 26.01
CA LEU A 400 16.10 -5.55 27.27
C LEU A 400 14.87 -4.66 27.47
N LEU A 401 14.92 -3.38 27.12
CA LEU A 401 13.73 -2.52 27.14
C LEU A 401 12.62 -3.06 26.22
N VAL A 402 12.98 -3.43 24.99
CA VAL A 402 12.03 -4.02 24.03
C VAL A 402 11.43 -5.32 24.59
N GLN A 403 12.27 -6.25 25.04
CA GLN A 403 11.88 -7.59 25.45
C GLN A 403 11.08 -7.61 26.76
N GLU A 404 11.46 -6.80 27.75
CA GLU A 404 10.96 -6.92 29.13
C GLU A 404 9.91 -5.87 29.47
N ARG A 405 9.78 -4.78 28.68
CA ARG A 405 8.95 -3.60 29.04
C ARG A 405 8.01 -3.12 27.94
N LEU A 406 8.31 -3.37 26.65
CA LEU A 406 7.51 -2.87 25.53
C LEU A 406 6.73 -3.97 24.80
N LEU A 407 7.39 -5.03 24.35
CA LEU A 407 6.76 -6.18 23.70
C LEU A 407 6.31 -7.22 24.72
N VAL A 408 5.52 -6.76 25.69
CA VAL A 408 4.97 -7.58 26.76
C VAL A 408 3.50 -7.87 26.47
N VAL A 409 3.13 -9.14 26.58
CA VAL A 409 1.75 -9.63 26.51
C VAL A 409 1.43 -10.26 27.86
N ALA A 410 0.69 -9.54 28.69
CA ALA A 410 0.19 -10.07 29.94
C ALA A 410 -1.18 -10.71 29.73
N VAL A 411 -1.34 -11.90 30.29
CA VAL A 411 -2.47 -12.79 30.07
C VAL A 411 -3.27 -12.86 31.37
N SER A 412 -4.56 -12.52 31.35
CA SER A 412 -5.43 -12.67 32.54
C SER A 412 -5.78 -14.14 32.83
N GLU A 413 -6.50 -14.38 33.92
CA GLU A 413 -7.15 -15.67 34.19
C GLU A 413 -8.14 -16.08 33.07
N THR A 414 -8.69 -15.10 32.33
CA THR A 414 -9.53 -15.31 31.14
C THR A 414 -8.74 -15.33 29.83
N TYR A 415 -7.41 -15.34 29.93
CA TYR A 415 -6.44 -15.34 28.84
C TYR A 415 -6.44 -14.15 27.88
N GLY A 416 -7.07 -13.05 28.29
CA GLY A 416 -7.03 -11.81 27.53
C GLY A 416 -5.69 -11.09 27.65
N SER A 417 -5.32 -10.32 26.62
CA SER A 417 -4.18 -9.42 26.57
C SER A 417 -4.52 -8.07 27.22
N PHE A 418 -3.79 -7.72 28.27
CA PHE A 418 -4.00 -6.44 28.98
C PHE A 418 -2.85 -5.47 28.72
N PRO A 419 -3.16 -4.20 28.42
CA PRO A 419 -2.14 -3.22 28.12
C PRO A 419 -1.27 -2.91 29.35
N ASP A 420 -1.85 -2.88 30.57
CA ASP A 420 -1.34 -2.33 31.85
C ASP A 420 0.02 -2.85 32.37
N TYR A 421 0.67 -3.73 31.62
CA TYR A 421 1.96 -4.31 31.96
C TYR A 421 3.10 -3.72 31.12
N ARG A 422 2.80 -2.85 30.16
CA ARG A 422 3.82 -2.13 29.39
C ARG A 422 4.24 -0.87 30.15
N GLU A 423 5.49 -0.48 29.95
CA GLU A 423 5.98 0.78 30.49
C GLU A 423 5.28 2.00 29.88
N THR A 424 5.28 3.11 30.61
CA THR A 424 4.71 4.37 30.13
C THR A 424 5.73 5.13 29.26
N ALA A 425 5.27 6.12 28.50
CA ALA A 425 6.16 6.94 27.68
C ALA A 425 7.20 7.70 28.52
N GLU A 426 6.83 8.12 29.73
CA GLU A 426 7.73 8.78 30.69
C GLU A 426 8.85 7.84 31.16
N THR A 427 8.52 6.60 31.54
CA THR A 427 9.54 5.65 32.01
C THR A 427 10.45 5.21 30.85
N LEU A 428 9.90 5.04 29.65
CA LEU A 428 10.69 4.75 28.45
C LEU A 428 11.67 5.90 28.12
N HIS A 429 11.21 7.16 28.18
CA HIS A 429 12.07 8.33 27.98
C HIS A 429 13.24 8.34 28.97
N THR A 430 12.95 8.14 30.26
CA THR A 430 13.97 8.04 31.32
C THR A 430 14.95 6.89 31.07
N ALA A 431 14.46 5.72 30.67
CA ALA A 431 15.30 4.56 30.40
C ALA A 431 16.27 4.79 29.22
N VAL A 432 15.82 5.48 28.16
CA VAL A 432 16.69 5.87 27.03
C VAL A 432 17.70 6.92 27.47
N GLU A 433 17.32 7.86 28.35
CA GLU A 433 18.25 8.82 28.94
C GLU A 433 19.34 8.15 29.77
N GLU A 434 19.00 7.12 30.56
CA GLU A 434 19.98 6.31 31.29
C GLU A 434 20.95 5.59 30.36
N ILE A 435 20.49 5.07 29.21
CA ILE A 435 21.36 4.45 28.19
C ILE A 435 22.33 5.48 27.62
N ILE A 436 21.87 6.70 27.36
CA ILE A 436 22.73 7.80 26.90
C ILE A 436 23.77 8.16 27.98
N GLU A 437 23.39 8.19 29.26
CA GLU A 437 24.35 8.49 30.33
C GLU A 437 25.38 7.37 30.54
N LYS A 438 24.95 6.11 30.47
CA LYS A 438 25.86 4.95 30.44
C LYS A 438 26.85 5.04 29.28
N SER A 439 26.42 5.55 28.12
CA SER A 439 27.29 5.72 26.96
C SER A 439 28.45 6.69 27.17
N ARG A 440 28.35 7.58 28.17
CA ARG A 440 29.40 8.54 28.55
C ARG A 440 30.33 7.98 29.62
N THR A 441 29.88 7.00 30.39
CA THR A 441 30.54 6.53 31.61
C THR A 441 31.14 5.13 31.49
N ILE A 442 30.58 4.28 30.62
CA ILE A 442 31.01 2.90 30.42
C ILE A 442 31.83 2.81 29.13
N GLU A 443 33.08 2.37 29.27
CA GLU A 443 33.99 2.16 28.14
C GLU A 443 33.45 1.08 27.18
N ASN A 444 33.58 1.31 25.87
CA ASN A 444 33.10 0.40 24.81
C ASN A 444 31.60 0.10 24.82
N TYR A 445 30.78 0.83 25.57
CA TYR A 445 29.33 0.60 25.67
C TYR A 445 28.59 0.80 24.34
N LEU A 446 29.12 1.66 23.47
CA LEU A 446 28.63 1.95 22.12
C LEU A 446 29.42 1.21 21.03
N ALA A 447 30.29 0.26 21.39
CA ALA A 447 31.11 -0.47 20.43
C ALA A 447 30.22 -1.11 19.35
N PRO A 448 30.46 -0.83 18.05
CA PRO A 448 29.59 -1.30 16.99
C PRO A 448 29.49 -2.82 16.92
N VAL A 449 28.28 -3.32 16.65
CA VAL A 449 28.02 -4.74 16.47
C VAL A 449 27.61 -4.96 15.01
N ALA A 450 28.42 -5.71 14.26
CA ALA A 450 28.13 -6.05 12.87
C ALA A 450 28.16 -7.57 12.69
N LEU A 451 27.01 -8.19 12.90
CA LEU A 451 26.83 -9.64 12.77
C LEU A 451 26.06 -9.97 11.50
N GLU A 452 26.17 -11.22 11.04
CA GLU A 452 25.27 -11.76 10.01
C GLU A 452 23.94 -12.18 10.65
N TYR A 453 22.84 -12.02 9.89
CA TYR A 453 21.51 -12.38 10.38
C TYR A 453 21.35 -13.91 10.49
N PRO A 454 21.19 -14.48 11.69
CA PRO A 454 21.27 -15.93 11.89
C PRO A 454 19.91 -16.60 11.66
N ALA A 455 19.36 -16.50 10.45
CA ALA A 455 18.00 -16.93 10.12
C ALA A 455 17.73 -18.42 10.45
N ASP A 456 18.67 -19.31 10.13
CA ASP A 456 18.52 -20.74 10.38
C ASP A 456 18.52 -21.06 11.87
N ARG A 457 19.45 -20.45 12.64
CA ARG A 457 19.48 -20.59 14.11
C ARG A 457 18.21 -20.06 14.77
N ILE A 458 17.64 -18.95 14.27
CA ILE A 458 16.37 -18.42 14.76
C ILE A 458 15.23 -19.43 14.50
N ARG A 459 15.19 -20.05 13.31
CA ARG A 459 14.19 -21.09 12.96
C ARG A 459 14.36 -22.36 13.78
N GLU A 460 15.59 -22.80 14.03
CA GLU A 460 15.88 -23.95 14.89
C GLU A 460 15.43 -23.67 16.33
N GLN A 461 15.76 -22.50 16.87
CA GLN A 461 15.32 -22.08 18.20
C GLN A 461 13.79 -21.99 18.29
N GLN A 462 13.13 -21.54 17.23
CA GLN A 462 11.67 -21.50 17.14
C GLN A 462 11.07 -22.90 17.24
N GLN A 463 11.63 -23.90 16.54
CA GLN A 463 11.16 -25.28 16.58
C GLN A 463 11.37 -25.94 17.95
N GLN A 464 12.44 -25.60 18.66
CA GLN A 464 12.69 -26.07 20.03
C GLN A 464 11.74 -25.45 21.07
N ASN A 465 11.26 -24.24 20.80
CA ASN A 465 10.34 -23.50 21.68
C ASN A 465 8.86 -23.90 21.49
N VAL A 466 8.52 -24.91 20.67
CA VAL A 466 7.13 -25.35 20.39
C VAL A 466 6.45 -26.01 21.61
N VAL A 467 7.18 -26.24 22.71
CA VAL A 467 6.57 -26.57 24.00
C VAL A 467 6.13 -25.29 24.70
N TYR A 468 4.89 -24.85 24.44
CA TYR A 468 4.24 -23.78 25.18
C TYR A 468 4.08 -24.21 26.65
N GLN A 469 5.02 -23.85 27.51
CA GLN A 469 4.87 -24.07 28.94
C GLN A 469 3.70 -23.22 29.44
N ALA A 470 2.78 -23.83 30.17
CA ALA A 470 1.84 -23.11 31.01
C ALA A 470 2.68 -22.24 31.98
N GLY A 471 2.69 -20.92 31.76
CA GLY A 471 3.58 -19.99 32.46
C GLY A 471 4.83 -19.55 31.68
N GLY A 472 4.80 -19.54 30.34
CA GLY A 472 5.88 -19.03 29.50
C GLY A 472 6.48 -17.72 30.03
N ASN A 473 7.75 -17.79 30.43
CA ASN A 473 8.52 -16.73 31.09
C ASN A 473 8.67 -15.48 30.20
N LEU A 474 7.63 -14.66 30.10
CA LEU A 474 7.68 -13.20 29.86
C LEU A 474 6.55 -12.45 30.60
N ALA A 475 5.74 -13.14 31.41
CA ALA A 475 4.98 -12.46 32.47
C ALA A 475 5.96 -12.08 33.60
N ALA A 476 6.01 -10.81 33.98
CA ALA A 476 6.87 -10.30 35.05
C ALA A 476 6.74 -11.11 36.36
N PRO A 477 7.81 -11.23 37.17
CA PRO A 477 7.73 -11.83 38.50
C PRO A 477 6.75 -11.05 39.39
N ARG A 478 6.05 -11.75 40.29
CA ARG A 478 5.25 -11.12 41.34
C ARG A 478 6.13 -10.19 42.20
N ARG A 479 5.55 -9.11 42.67
CA ARG A 479 6.19 -7.92 43.25
C ARG A 479 6.81 -8.10 44.65
N ASP A 480 7.17 -9.31 45.08
CA ASP A 480 7.55 -9.56 46.48
C ASP A 480 8.94 -10.20 46.71
N ASP A 481 9.71 -10.59 45.69
CA ASP A 481 11.00 -11.26 45.90
C ASP A 481 12.22 -10.42 45.46
N VAL A 482 12.71 -9.58 46.37
CA VAL A 482 14.12 -9.14 46.41
C VAL A 482 14.66 -9.37 47.82
N PRO A 483 15.78 -10.12 47.95
CA PRO A 483 16.91 -9.49 48.65
C PRO A 483 18.29 -9.79 48.03
N ARG A 484 18.96 -8.67 47.70
CA ARG A 484 20.36 -8.25 47.97
C ARG A 484 21.58 -9.17 47.71
N SER A 485 22.53 -8.51 47.03
CA SER A 485 24.01 -8.53 47.14
C SER A 485 24.84 -9.61 46.43
N SER A 486 25.79 -9.10 45.62
CA SER A 486 26.89 -9.67 44.84
C SER A 486 28.00 -10.36 45.69
N PRO A 487 29.19 -10.70 45.13
CA PRO A 487 29.59 -11.24 43.81
C PRO A 487 30.46 -12.53 43.97
N ILE A 488 31.09 -13.05 42.88
CA ILE A 488 32.54 -13.37 42.77
C ILE A 488 32.91 -14.58 41.84
N LEU A 489 33.91 -14.29 40.98
CA LEU A 489 34.99 -15.10 40.37
C LEU A 489 34.84 -15.92 39.07
N ALA A 490 35.92 -15.77 38.30
CA ALA A 490 36.28 -16.23 36.96
C ALA A 490 36.80 -17.68 36.92
N THR A 491 36.94 -18.29 35.74
CA THR A 491 38.20 -18.32 34.95
C THR A 491 38.08 -19.25 33.72
N HIS A 492 38.64 -18.77 32.60
CA HIS A 492 39.46 -19.46 31.58
C HIS A 492 39.27 -20.95 31.26
N ASP A 493 39.06 -21.28 29.97
CA ASP A 493 40.15 -21.78 29.10
C ASP A 493 39.67 -22.18 27.69
N ALA A 494 40.37 -21.65 26.69
CA ALA A 494 40.64 -22.22 25.37
C ALA A 494 42.09 -21.79 25.06
N PRO A 495 42.97 -22.55 24.36
CA PRO A 495 42.73 -22.95 22.95
C PRO A 495 43.50 -24.20 22.45
N SER A 496 43.34 -24.57 21.17
CA SER A 496 44.47 -24.63 20.22
C SER A 496 44.02 -25.00 18.80
N ILE A 497 44.66 -24.32 17.85
CA ILE A 497 44.67 -24.55 16.40
C ILE A 497 45.94 -25.36 16.12
N ASP A 498 45.88 -26.28 15.15
CA ASP A 498 47.09 -26.64 14.40
C ASP A 498 46.85 -26.55 12.89
N GLY A 499 47.87 -26.02 12.23
CA GLY A 499 47.92 -25.73 10.81
C GLY A 499 48.36 -26.92 9.98
N ASN A 500 47.68 -27.12 8.86
CA ASN A 500 48.34 -27.49 7.60
C ASN A 500 47.40 -27.15 6.44
N GLY A 501 47.82 -26.17 5.64
CA GLY A 501 47.14 -25.81 4.40
C GLY A 501 47.14 -26.99 3.42
N GLY A 502 45.94 -27.40 3.01
CA GLY A 502 45.72 -28.45 2.03
C GLY A 502 44.24 -28.76 1.89
N LEU A 503 43.61 -28.22 0.84
CA LEU A 503 42.22 -28.49 0.45
C LEU A 503 42.06 -29.95 0.00
N LYS A 504 41.07 -30.68 0.55
CA LYS A 504 40.32 -31.90 0.07
C LYS A 504 39.87 -32.71 1.30
N VAL A 505 38.72 -33.38 1.43
CA VAL A 505 37.54 -33.77 0.63
C VAL A 505 36.60 -34.48 1.63
N LEU A 506 35.26 -34.43 1.48
CA LEU A 506 34.37 -35.62 1.46
C LEU A 506 32.89 -35.24 1.47
N VAL A 507 32.25 -35.48 0.33
CA VAL A 507 30.81 -35.69 0.20
C VAL A 507 30.48 -37.04 0.83
N ARG A 508 29.52 -37.07 1.76
CA ARG A 508 28.82 -38.30 2.16
C ARG A 508 27.33 -38.08 2.00
N ALA A 509 26.77 -38.77 1.00
CA ALA A 509 25.34 -39.02 0.89
C ALA A 509 24.90 -40.00 1.98
N PRO A 510 23.70 -39.87 2.57
CA PRO A 510 23.06 -40.98 3.26
C PRO A 510 22.42 -41.90 2.21
N THR A 511 22.90 -43.14 2.16
CA THR A 511 22.18 -44.31 1.62
C THR A 511 22.02 -45.33 2.73
N GLY A 512 21.00 -46.19 2.60
CA GLY A 512 20.61 -47.26 3.52
C GLY A 512 19.08 -47.27 3.70
N ASP A 513 18.30 -47.68 2.68
CA ASP A 513 17.96 -49.06 2.23
C ASP A 513 17.01 -49.75 3.23
N PHE A 514 15.84 -50.34 2.91
CA PHE A 514 15.39 -51.34 1.93
C PHE A 514 13.82 -51.25 1.90
N ASN A 515 13.00 -51.69 0.93
CA ASN A 515 13.09 -52.79 -0.03
C ASN A 515 11.98 -52.62 -1.10
N SER A 516 12.32 -52.67 -2.39
CA SER A 516 11.35 -53.02 -3.43
C SER A 516 12.03 -53.91 -4.47
N SER A 517 11.76 -55.20 -4.40
CA SER A 517 11.93 -56.17 -5.49
C SER A 517 10.71 -56.07 -6.41
N SER A 518 10.74 -56.18 -7.74
CA SER A 518 11.78 -56.48 -8.72
C SER A 518 11.10 -56.48 -10.11
N LEU A 519 11.92 -56.41 -11.17
CA LEU A 519 11.66 -56.54 -12.63
C LEU A 519 11.68 -55.18 -13.36
N SER A 520 12.85 -54.62 -13.71
CA SER A 520 13.80 -55.01 -14.78
C SER A 520 13.21 -55.00 -16.20
N THR A 521 13.60 -54.04 -17.05
CA THR A 521 14.62 -54.24 -18.10
C THR A 521 14.78 -52.99 -19.00
N ASN A 522 16.03 -52.51 -19.07
CA ASN A 522 16.76 -51.98 -20.24
C ASN A 522 16.05 -51.09 -21.28
N ALA A 523 16.49 -49.84 -21.44
CA ALA A 523 17.44 -49.46 -22.51
C ALA A 523 17.69 -47.93 -22.60
N SER A 524 18.98 -47.58 -22.47
CA SER A 524 19.75 -46.54 -23.18
C SER A 524 19.03 -45.59 -24.16
N ALA A 525 19.23 -44.29 -23.89
CA ALA A 525 19.52 -43.18 -24.81
C ALA A 525 19.02 -43.27 -26.27
N ASN A 526 18.04 -42.43 -26.61
CA ASN A 526 17.95 -41.70 -27.90
C ASN A 526 16.70 -40.80 -27.91
N THR A 527 16.82 -39.52 -27.55
CA THR A 527 15.80 -38.52 -27.90
C THR A 527 16.06 -38.02 -29.32
N LYS A 528 15.78 -38.89 -30.30
CA LYS A 528 15.41 -38.46 -31.65
C LYS A 528 13.91 -38.14 -31.65
N HIS A 529 13.56 -37.05 -32.33
CA HIS A 529 12.20 -36.72 -32.71
C HIS A 529 11.39 -37.96 -33.13
N GLN A 530 10.27 -38.20 -32.45
CA GLN A 530 9.20 -39.01 -32.99
C GLN A 530 7.96 -38.12 -33.07
N GLN A 531 7.61 -37.74 -34.30
CA GLN A 531 6.26 -37.29 -34.64
C GLN A 531 5.28 -38.39 -34.24
N ILE A 532 4.28 -38.05 -33.44
CA ILE A 532 3.00 -38.74 -33.48
C ILE A 532 1.93 -37.66 -33.55
N GLY A 533 1.37 -37.51 -34.74
CA GLY A 533 0.03 -36.99 -34.89
C GLY A 533 -0.95 -38.03 -34.35
N SER A 534 -1.84 -37.58 -33.50
CA SER A 534 -3.23 -38.02 -33.54
C SER A 534 -4.05 -36.78 -33.24
N ASP A 535 -5.05 -36.53 -34.07
CA ASP A 535 -6.07 -35.54 -33.75
C ASP A 535 -6.54 -35.72 -32.29
N PRO A 536 -6.87 -34.63 -31.59
CA PRO A 536 -7.40 -34.73 -30.24
C PRO A 536 -8.57 -35.73 -30.24
N PRO A 537 -8.65 -36.63 -29.24
CA PRO A 537 -9.73 -37.62 -29.18
C PRO A 537 -11.08 -36.93 -29.35
N GLU A 538 -12.04 -37.57 -30.00
CA GLU A 538 -13.37 -37.00 -30.20
C GLU A 538 -13.99 -36.62 -28.84
N GLY A 539 -14.13 -35.32 -28.58
CA GLY A 539 -14.53 -34.76 -27.27
C GLY A 539 -13.42 -34.12 -26.43
N ALA A 540 -12.15 -34.22 -26.82
CA ALA A 540 -11.05 -33.51 -26.18
C ALA A 540 -11.14 -32.00 -26.47
N GLN A 541 -11.32 -31.22 -25.41
CA GLN A 541 -11.49 -29.79 -25.52
C GLN A 541 -10.14 -29.10 -25.78
N LEU A 542 -9.92 -28.67 -27.02
CA LEU A 542 -8.88 -27.70 -27.36
C LEU A 542 -9.31 -26.32 -26.83
N GLY A 543 -8.54 -25.73 -25.92
CA GLY A 543 -8.71 -24.33 -25.47
C GLY A 543 -9.25 -24.13 -24.05
N LEU A 544 -9.93 -22.99 -23.81
CA LEU A 544 -10.42 -22.56 -22.49
C LEU A 544 -11.32 -23.63 -21.85
N PRO A 545 -11.29 -23.83 -20.51
CA PRO A 545 -12.26 -24.71 -19.87
C PRO A 545 -13.69 -24.25 -20.21
N LYS A 546 -14.55 -25.14 -20.71
CA LYS A 546 -15.99 -24.83 -20.78
C LYS A 546 -16.60 -25.20 -19.43
N LEU A 547 -17.22 -24.24 -18.76
CA LEU A 547 -18.00 -24.53 -17.56
C LEU A 547 -19.20 -25.38 -17.95
N LEU A 548 -19.47 -26.41 -17.16
CA LEU A 548 -20.73 -27.16 -17.23
C LEU A 548 -21.89 -26.21 -16.92
N GLU A 549 -23.05 -26.46 -17.51
CA GLU A 549 -24.23 -25.65 -17.26
C GLU A 549 -24.57 -25.64 -15.75
N PRO A 550 -24.84 -24.46 -15.15
CA PRO A 550 -25.19 -24.37 -13.73
C PRO A 550 -26.37 -25.27 -13.37
N ALA A 551 -26.26 -25.96 -12.23
CA ALA A 551 -27.23 -26.93 -11.72
C ALA A 551 -27.51 -28.13 -12.65
N SER A 552 -26.68 -28.38 -13.67
CA SER A 552 -26.82 -29.57 -14.52
C SER A 552 -26.43 -30.85 -13.78
N PRO A 553 -26.98 -32.02 -14.18
CA PRO A 553 -26.57 -33.32 -13.64
C PRO A 553 -25.05 -33.57 -13.73
N ASP A 554 -24.43 -33.14 -14.83
CA ASP A 554 -22.99 -33.28 -15.04
C ASP A 554 -22.19 -32.42 -14.05
N GLN A 555 -22.65 -31.18 -13.80
CA GLN A 555 -22.01 -30.30 -12.81
C GLN A 555 -22.08 -30.90 -11.41
N PHE A 556 -23.25 -31.41 -10.99
CA PHE A 556 -23.37 -32.06 -9.68
C PHE A 556 -22.58 -33.37 -9.60
N THR A 557 -22.45 -34.10 -10.71
CA THR A 557 -21.60 -35.29 -10.77
C THR A 557 -20.14 -34.91 -10.54
N LEU A 558 -19.65 -33.86 -11.20
CA LEU A 558 -18.30 -33.34 -10.99
C LEU A 558 -18.08 -32.88 -9.54
N LEU A 559 -19.01 -32.09 -8.98
CA LEU A 559 -18.92 -31.62 -7.59
C LEU A 559 -18.88 -32.79 -6.60
N LYS A 560 -19.70 -33.83 -6.80
CA LYS A 560 -19.68 -35.04 -5.98
C LYS A 560 -18.34 -35.76 -6.06
N GLN A 561 -17.73 -35.85 -7.25
CA GLN A 561 -16.41 -36.44 -7.40
C GLN A 561 -15.33 -35.62 -6.70
N TRP A 562 -15.36 -34.29 -6.78
CA TRP A 562 -14.43 -33.44 -6.05
C TRP A 562 -14.55 -33.58 -4.54
N VAL A 563 -15.77 -33.62 -4.01
CA VAL A 563 -16.01 -33.90 -2.58
C VAL A 563 -15.47 -35.28 -2.21
N LYS A 564 -15.76 -36.30 -3.02
CA LYS A 564 -15.25 -37.67 -2.79
C LYS A 564 -13.73 -37.74 -2.80
N VAL A 565 -13.06 -37.09 -3.74
CA VAL A 565 -11.59 -37.01 -3.77
C VAL A 565 -11.09 -36.32 -2.51
N CYS A 566 -11.66 -35.17 -2.13
CA CYS A 566 -11.30 -34.46 -0.91
C CYS A 566 -11.48 -35.31 0.37
N ASP A 567 -12.48 -36.18 0.42
CA ASP A 567 -12.70 -37.08 1.55
C ASP A 567 -11.74 -38.26 1.59
N LEU A 568 -11.29 -38.76 0.43
CA LEU A 568 -10.46 -39.95 0.33
C LEU A 568 -8.96 -39.67 0.29
N SER A 569 -8.52 -38.57 -0.35
CA SER A 569 -7.10 -38.33 -0.64
C SER A 569 -6.46 -37.22 0.20
N HIS A 570 -7.24 -36.37 0.87
CA HIS A 570 -6.68 -35.27 1.66
C HIS A 570 -6.70 -35.62 3.16
N GLU A 571 -5.53 -35.95 3.72
CA GLU A 571 -5.38 -36.30 5.15
C GLU A 571 -5.92 -35.21 6.08
N MET A 572 -5.60 -33.96 5.81
CA MET A 572 -6.04 -32.78 6.57
C MET A 572 -7.55 -32.54 6.51
N CYS A 573 -8.21 -33.10 5.48
CA CYS A 573 -9.64 -32.95 5.31
C CYS A 573 -10.38 -34.18 5.86
N ARG A 574 -9.81 -35.38 5.80
CA ARG A 574 -10.50 -36.63 6.12
C ARG A 574 -11.14 -36.65 7.52
N ARG A 575 -12.47 -36.88 7.56
CA ARG A 575 -13.26 -37.41 8.70
C ARG A 575 -12.51 -38.53 9.44
N LYS A 576 -12.14 -38.40 10.73
CA LYS A 576 -11.71 -39.60 11.49
C LYS A 576 -12.92 -40.52 11.67
N ASP A 577 -12.77 -41.81 11.40
CA ASP A 577 -13.86 -42.78 11.56
C ASP A 577 -14.29 -42.83 13.03
N GLY A 578 -15.57 -42.53 13.31
CA GLY A 578 -16.15 -42.52 14.66
C GLY A 578 -16.53 -41.14 15.22
N ASP A 579 -16.17 -40.03 14.55
CA ASP A 579 -16.62 -38.69 14.98
C ASP A 579 -18.14 -38.51 14.72
N VAL A 580 -18.91 -38.37 15.80
CA VAL A 580 -20.32 -37.99 15.73
C VAL A 580 -20.40 -36.53 15.27
N PRO A 581 -21.15 -36.19 14.20
CA PRO A 581 -21.26 -34.81 13.74
C PRO A 581 -21.84 -33.90 14.83
N THR A 582 -21.08 -32.91 15.28
CA THR A 582 -21.60 -31.86 16.16
C THR A 582 -22.63 -31.03 15.38
N MET A 583 -23.90 -31.12 15.77
CA MET A 583 -24.99 -30.39 15.12
C MET A 583 -25.27 -29.05 15.84
N PRO A 584 -25.60 -27.98 15.10
CA PRO A 584 -26.09 -26.72 15.69
C PRO A 584 -27.44 -26.95 16.37
N THR A 585 -27.96 -25.97 17.12
CA THR A 585 -29.25 -26.13 17.82
C THR A 585 -30.42 -26.33 16.87
N ARG A 586 -30.36 -25.71 15.68
CA ARG A 586 -31.38 -25.78 14.64
C ARG A 586 -30.78 -25.91 13.25
N LEU A 587 -31.49 -26.59 12.36
CA LEU A 587 -31.14 -26.77 10.95
C LEU A 587 -32.37 -26.51 10.07
N ILE A 588 -32.14 -26.21 8.80
CA ILE A 588 -33.19 -26.23 7.78
C ILE A 588 -33.17 -27.60 7.10
N GLU A 589 -34.26 -28.34 7.27
CA GLU A 589 -34.50 -29.58 6.55
C GLU A 589 -34.96 -29.27 5.12
N ILE A 590 -34.27 -29.86 4.15
CA ILE A 590 -34.53 -29.73 2.72
C ILE A 590 -35.06 -31.07 2.19
N GLY A 591 -36.29 -31.38 2.56
CA GLY A 591 -37.05 -32.52 2.03
C GLY A 591 -38.07 -32.11 0.97
N ASN A 592 -39.17 -32.87 0.89
CA ASN A 592 -40.37 -32.48 0.13
C ASN A 592 -40.96 -31.15 0.63
N THR A 593 -40.88 -30.93 1.94
CA THR A 593 -41.17 -29.67 2.61
C THR A 593 -39.88 -29.08 3.15
N ILE A 594 -39.67 -27.77 2.96
CA ILE A 594 -38.56 -27.03 3.58
C ILE A 594 -39.04 -26.53 4.93
N ARG A 595 -38.29 -26.75 6.01
CA ARG A 595 -38.70 -26.30 7.35
C ARG A 595 -37.52 -26.19 8.32
N LEU A 596 -37.68 -25.36 9.34
CA LEU A 596 -36.77 -25.26 10.48
C LEU A 596 -37.00 -26.43 11.44
N VAL A 597 -35.94 -27.14 11.82
CA VAL A 597 -36.01 -28.27 12.76
C VAL A 597 -35.02 -28.06 13.91
N ASP A 598 -35.41 -28.46 15.12
CA ASP A 598 -34.52 -28.48 16.27
C ASP A 598 -33.65 -29.76 16.20
N SER A 599 -32.34 -29.61 16.24
CA SER A 599 -31.40 -30.73 16.04
C SER A 599 -31.52 -31.80 17.13
N ALA A 600 -32.01 -31.44 18.32
CA ALA A 600 -32.30 -32.38 19.41
C ALA A 600 -33.43 -33.38 19.07
N ARG A 601 -34.20 -33.14 17.99
CA ARG A 601 -35.34 -33.98 17.56
C ARG A 601 -35.04 -34.83 16.34
N ILE A 602 -33.81 -34.82 15.84
CA ILE A 602 -33.39 -35.57 14.65
C ILE A 602 -32.12 -36.37 14.94
N ASP A 603 -31.93 -37.47 14.22
CA ASP A 603 -30.71 -38.27 14.32
C ASP A 603 -29.50 -37.48 13.78
N PRO A 604 -28.29 -37.69 14.33
CA PRO A 604 -27.07 -37.08 13.83
C PRO A 604 -26.89 -37.30 12.33
N ALA A 605 -26.85 -36.20 11.57
CA ALA A 605 -26.79 -36.22 10.11
C ALA A 605 -25.80 -35.19 9.57
N PRO A 606 -25.19 -35.44 8.40
CA PRO A 606 -24.35 -34.46 7.75
C PRO A 606 -25.19 -33.28 7.23
N TYR A 607 -24.69 -32.07 7.44
CA TYR A 607 -25.30 -30.83 6.96
C TYR A 607 -24.29 -29.96 6.21
N ILE A 608 -24.81 -28.98 5.48
CA ILE A 608 -24.04 -27.93 4.81
C ILE A 608 -24.23 -26.62 5.58
N ALA A 609 -23.22 -25.78 5.68
CA ALA A 609 -23.37 -24.42 6.21
C ALA A 609 -23.22 -23.39 5.08
N LEU A 610 -24.13 -22.42 5.02
CA LEU A 610 -24.08 -21.30 4.10
C LEU A 610 -23.52 -20.07 4.81
N SER A 611 -22.44 -19.52 4.29
CA SER A 611 -21.93 -18.20 4.69
C SER A 611 -22.35 -17.18 3.63
N HIS A 612 -23.14 -16.18 4.02
CA HIS A 612 -23.69 -15.19 3.09
C HIS A 612 -23.68 -13.77 3.67
N CYS A 613 -23.57 -12.79 2.78
CA CYS A 613 -23.78 -11.39 3.15
C CYS A 613 -25.28 -11.07 3.09
N TRP A 614 -25.80 -10.44 4.14
CA TRP A 614 -27.23 -10.16 4.28
C TRP A 614 -27.75 -9.06 3.32
N GLY A 615 -26.84 -8.29 2.70
CA GLY A 615 -27.15 -7.22 1.75
C GLY A 615 -27.77 -5.97 2.39
N PRO A 616 -27.87 -4.83 1.66
CA PRO A 616 -28.48 -3.58 2.13
C PRO A 616 -30.03 -3.65 2.03
N LEU A 617 -30.62 -4.73 2.51
CA LEU A 617 -32.07 -4.94 2.47
C LEU A 617 -32.76 -4.14 3.57
N LYS A 618 -33.87 -3.47 3.24
CA LYS A 618 -34.77 -2.83 4.23
C LYS A 618 -35.25 -3.89 5.23
N ASP A 619 -35.54 -3.52 6.48
CA ASP A 619 -35.84 -4.50 7.55
C ASP A 619 -37.04 -5.42 7.25
N ASN A 620 -37.97 -4.98 6.41
CA ASN A 620 -39.10 -5.78 5.93
C ASN A 620 -38.77 -6.75 4.77
N ALA A 621 -37.56 -6.69 4.20
CA ALA A 621 -37.09 -7.53 3.12
C ALA A 621 -36.08 -8.61 3.57
N LYS A 622 -35.66 -8.59 4.84
CA LYS A 622 -34.78 -9.63 5.41
C LYS A 622 -35.59 -10.89 5.73
N PHE A 623 -35.26 -12.00 5.09
CA PHE A 623 -35.93 -13.29 5.31
C PHE A 623 -35.28 -14.00 6.51
N CYS A 624 -35.77 -13.68 7.72
CA CYS A 624 -35.15 -14.07 8.99
C CYS A 624 -36.13 -14.76 9.95
N THR A 625 -35.57 -15.49 10.93
CA THR A 625 -36.30 -16.05 12.06
C THR A 625 -36.41 -15.04 13.20
N PHE A 626 -37.62 -14.86 13.70
CA PHE A 626 -37.98 -14.02 14.84
C PHE A 626 -38.92 -14.79 15.78
N LYS A 627 -39.06 -14.35 17.03
CA LYS A 627 -39.96 -14.99 18.02
C LYS A 627 -41.39 -15.15 17.50
N TYR A 628 -41.88 -14.18 16.73
CA TYR A 628 -43.26 -14.20 16.22
C TYR A 628 -43.46 -15.15 15.03
N ASN A 629 -42.41 -15.54 14.28
CA ASN A 629 -42.55 -16.34 13.05
C ASN A 629 -41.92 -17.74 13.12
N ILE A 630 -41.15 -18.06 14.18
CA ILE A 630 -40.46 -19.34 14.32
C ILE A 630 -41.39 -20.56 14.19
N ASP A 631 -42.59 -20.49 14.76
CA ASP A 631 -43.55 -21.59 14.70
C ASP A 631 -44.10 -21.82 13.29
N GLN A 632 -44.16 -20.77 12.47
CA GLN A 632 -44.49 -20.90 11.04
C GLN A 632 -43.34 -21.57 10.30
N LEU A 633 -42.10 -21.11 10.51
CA LEU A 633 -40.91 -21.64 9.85
C LEU A 633 -40.65 -23.13 10.21
N ARG A 634 -41.03 -23.56 11.42
CA ARG A 634 -41.02 -24.96 11.84
C ARG A 634 -42.02 -25.86 11.12
N ARG A 635 -43.14 -25.29 10.64
CA ARG A 635 -44.14 -26.04 9.87
C ARG A 635 -43.74 -26.14 8.41
N SER A 636 -43.42 -25.00 7.79
CA SER A 636 -43.04 -24.93 6.38
C SER A 636 -42.44 -23.57 6.00
N ILE A 637 -41.49 -23.60 5.07
CA ILE A 637 -40.89 -22.46 4.40
C ILE A 637 -41.21 -22.62 2.91
N GLU A 638 -41.92 -21.64 2.35
CA GLU A 638 -42.24 -21.64 0.91
C GLU A 638 -40.99 -21.34 0.10
N PHE A 639 -40.59 -22.28 -0.77
CA PHE A 639 -39.39 -22.14 -1.61
C PHE A 639 -39.41 -20.84 -2.43
N GLU A 640 -40.58 -20.43 -2.94
CA GLU A 640 -40.68 -19.24 -3.79
C GLU A 640 -40.44 -17.92 -3.06
N ARG A 641 -40.62 -17.90 -1.73
CA ARG A 641 -40.41 -16.72 -0.89
C ARG A 641 -38.95 -16.56 -0.43
N LEU A 642 -38.11 -17.57 -0.66
CA LEU A 642 -36.69 -17.51 -0.33
C LEU A 642 -35.97 -16.47 -1.21
N PRO A 643 -35.03 -15.70 -0.66
CA PRO A 643 -34.07 -14.94 -1.46
C PRO A 643 -33.32 -15.83 -2.46
N LEU A 644 -32.87 -15.26 -3.58
CA LEU A 644 -32.22 -16.00 -4.67
C LEU A 644 -31.04 -16.84 -4.17
N THR A 645 -30.18 -16.28 -3.30
CA THR A 645 -29.06 -17.02 -2.68
C THR A 645 -29.52 -18.25 -1.91
N PHE A 646 -30.65 -18.18 -1.21
CA PHE A 646 -31.18 -19.31 -0.45
C PHE A 646 -31.83 -20.33 -1.39
N LYS A 647 -32.49 -19.90 -2.48
CA LYS A 647 -32.99 -20.80 -3.54
C LYS A 647 -31.85 -21.59 -4.19
N ASP A 648 -30.75 -20.90 -4.51
CA ASP A 648 -29.55 -21.51 -5.10
C ASP A 648 -28.91 -22.49 -4.11
N ALA A 649 -28.72 -22.08 -2.85
CA ALA A 649 -28.17 -22.94 -1.81
C ALA A 649 -29.02 -24.22 -1.61
N VAL A 650 -30.35 -24.09 -1.53
CA VAL A 650 -31.27 -25.23 -1.43
C VAL A 650 -31.14 -26.16 -2.65
N SER A 651 -31.03 -25.59 -3.85
CA SER A 651 -30.87 -26.37 -5.09
C SER A 651 -29.55 -27.15 -5.12
N VAL A 652 -28.46 -26.52 -4.67
CA VAL A 652 -27.15 -27.16 -4.57
C VAL A 652 -27.12 -28.25 -3.50
N VAL A 653 -27.69 -28.00 -2.32
CA VAL A 653 -27.80 -28.98 -1.22
C VAL A 653 -28.55 -30.23 -1.70
N ARG A 654 -29.68 -30.05 -2.41
CA ARG A 654 -30.42 -31.15 -3.06
C ARG A 654 -29.56 -31.86 -4.11
N GLY A 655 -28.89 -31.12 -4.99
CA GLY A 655 -28.04 -31.67 -6.04
C GLY A 655 -26.89 -32.52 -5.52
N LEU A 656 -26.29 -32.11 -4.40
CA LEU A 656 -25.22 -32.85 -3.71
C LEU A 656 -25.72 -34.03 -2.88
N GLY A 657 -27.02 -34.10 -2.58
CA GLY A 657 -27.63 -35.20 -1.83
C GLY A 657 -27.65 -35.01 -0.31
N PHE A 658 -27.45 -33.79 0.18
CA PHE A 658 -27.56 -33.45 1.60
C PHE A 658 -29.00 -33.08 1.95
N ARG A 659 -29.41 -33.37 3.19
CA ARG A 659 -30.79 -33.12 3.67
C ARG A 659 -30.92 -31.89 4.54
N TYR A 660 -29.81 -31.39 5.09
CA TYR A 660 -29.82 -30.31 6.07
C TYR A 660 -28.86 -29.20 5.65
N ILE A 661 -29.32 -27.95 5.79
CA ILE A 661 -28.48 -26.76 5.66
C ILE A 661 -28.61 -25.89 6.91
N TRP A 662 -27.53 -25.25 7.31
CA TRP A 662 -27.52 -24.20 8.31
C TRP A 662 -27.35 -22.84 7.64
N ILE A 663 -28.23 -21.89 7.99
CA ILE A 663 -28.22 -20.51 7.50
C ILE A 663 -28.45 -19.62 8.73
N ASP A 664 -27.49 -18.79 9.10
CA ASP A 664 -27.51 -17.94 10.30
C ASP A 664 -28.82 -17.13 10.46
N SER A 665 -29.28 -16.50 9.39
CA SER A 665 -30.52 -15.71 9.38
C SER A 665 -31.79 -16.51 9.68
N LEU A 666 -31.77 -17.83 9.46
CA LEU A 666 -32.91 -18.73 9.66
C LEU A 666 -32.76 -19.66 10.87
N CYS A 667 -31.53 -20.03 11.25
CA CYS A 667 -31.26 -20.95 12.34
C CYS A 667 -31.07 -20.24 13.70
N ILE A 668 -30.98 -18.91 13.70
CA ILE A 668 -30.85 -18.05 14.90
C ILE A 668 -32.07 -17.13 15.00
N ILE A 669 -32.60 -16.96 16.22
CA ILE A 669 -33.73 -16.07 16.50
C ILE A 669 -33.19 -14.63 16.65
N GLN A 670 -33.44 -13.78 15.66
CA GLN A 670 -32.76 -12.48 15.53
C GLN A 670 -33.19 -11.42 16.55
N ASP A 671 -34.40 -11.54 17.11
CA ASP A 671 -34.95 -10.66 18.16
C ASP A 671 -34.84 -11.27 19.56
N ASP A 672 -34.05 -12.35 19.73
CA ASP A 672 -33.72 -12.93 21.03
C ASP A 672 -32.21 -12.79 21.30
N GLN A 673 -31.86 -11.84 22.18
CA GLN A 673 -30.46 -11.59 22.55
C GLN A 673 -29.78 -12.85 23.13
N GLY A 674 -30.49 -13.64 23.93
CA GLY A 674 -29.91 -14.83 24.58
C GLY A 674 -29.68 -15.95 23.58
N ASP A 675 -30.62 -16.17 22.66
CA ASP A 675 -30.46 -17.14 21.57
C ASP A 675 -29.36 -16.72 20.60
N TRP A 676 -29.29 -15.43 20.27
CA TRP A 676 -28.25 -14.88 19.42
C TRP A 676 -26.86 -15.04 20.02
N GLU A 677 -26.66 -14.67 21.30
CA GLU A 677 -25.39 -14.85 22.01
C GLU A 677 -24.97 -16.32 22.06
N TYR A 678 -25.92 -17.22 22.33
CA TYR A 678 -25.70 -18.65 22.40
C TYR A 678 -25.27 -19.26 21.06
N GLU A 679 -25.96 -18.91 19.96
CA GLU A 679 -25.63 -19.42 18.62
C GLU A 679 -24.38 -18.77 18.03
N ALA A 680 -24.17 -17.47 18.27
CA ALA A 680 -22.99 -16.74 17.78
C ALA A 680 -21.69 -17.25 18.41
N ALA A 681 -21.70 -17.58 19.70
CA ALA A 681 -20.54 -18.18 20.38
C ALA A 681 -20.16 -19.55 19.80
N ARG A 682 -21.10 -20.26 19.16
CA ARG A 682 -20.91 -21.60 18.60
C ARG A 682 -20.67 -21.60 17.09
N MET A 683 -20.54 -20.42 16.47
CA MET A 683 -20.40 -20.28 15.02
C MET A 683 -19.24 -21.13 14.46
N GLU A 684 -18.08 -21.11 15.11
CA GLU A 684 -16.93 -21.94 14.74
C GLU A 684 -17.27 -23.43 14.75
N GLN A 685 -18.01 -23.90 15.77
CA GLN A 685 -18.46 -25.29 15.88
C GLN A 685 -19.44 -25.67 14.77
N VAL A 686 -20.31 -24.73 14.35
CA VAL A 686 -21.23 -24.96 13.23
C VAL A 686 -20.49 -25.08 11.91
N PHE A 687 -19.53 -24.21 11.63
CA PHE A 687 -18.77 -24.28 10.38
C PHE A 687 -17.77 -25.44 10.34
N SER A 688 -17.15 -25.80 11.48
CA SER A 688 -16.28 -26.98 11.58
C SER A 688 -17.07 -28.30 11.56
N GLY A 689 -18.28 -28.31 12.11
CA GLY A 689 -19.20 -29.46 12.12
C GLY A 689 -19.92 -29.69 10.78
N ALA A 690 -20.02 -28.66 9.94
CA ALA A 690 -20.56 -28.78 8.59
C ALA A 690 -19.68 -29.70 7.72
N SER A 691 -20.30 -30.41 6.78
CA SER A 691 -19.55 -31.08 5.71
C SER A 691 -18.72 -30.03 4.96
N LYS A 692 -17.53 -30.41 4.48
CA LYS A 692 -16.47 -29.50 3.96
C LYS A 692 -16.87 -28.52 2.85
N ALA A 693 -18.10 -28.61 2.36
CA ALA A 693 -18.68 -27.68 1.41
C ALA A 693 -19.35 -26.50 2.15
N ALA A 694 -18.56 -25.57 2.68
CA ALA A 694 -19.08 -24.26 3.08
C ALA A 694 -19.21 -23.38 1.81
N PHE A 695 -20.41 -22.89 1.51
CA PHE A 695 -20.65 -22.04 0.34
C PHE A 695 -20.53 -20.57 0.71
N LEU A 696 -19.77 -19.79 -0.07
CA LEU A 696 -19.66 -18.34 0.06
C LEU A 696 -20.56 -17.65 -0.97
N GLY A 697 -21.57 -16.93 -0.48
CA GLY A 697 -22.58 -16.24 -1.29
C GLY A 697 -22.60 -14.73 -1.06
N ASP A 698 -21.95 -13.98 -1.94
CA ASP A 698 -22.34 -12.59 -2.20
C ASP A 698 -23.36 -12.59 -3.35
N ALA A 699 -24.61 -12.27 -3.03
CA ALA A 699 -25.71 -12.23 -3.98
C ALA A 699 -25.56 -11.12 -5.03
N ASN A 700 -24.80 -10.07 -4.69
CA ASN A 700 -24.63 -8.88 -5.50
C ASN A 700 -23.23 -8.80 -6.11
N PHE A 701 -22.44 -9.89 -6.09
CA PHE A 701 -21.13 -9.90 -6.73
C PHE A 701 -21.24 -10.10 -8.25
N PRO A 702 -20.54 -9.29 -9.07
CA PRO A 702 -19.50 -8.33 -8.70
C PRO A 702 -19.97 -6.88 -8.53
N GLU A 703 -21.27 -6.57 -8.63
CA GLU A 703 -21.83 -5.22 -8.52
C GLU A 703 -21.48 -4.56 -7.17
N SER A 704 -21.57 -5.30 -6.05
CA SER A 704 -21.11 -4.87 -4.72
C SER A 704 -19.64 -4.49 -4.69
N ALA A 705 -18.79 -5.31 -5.34
CA ALA A 705 -17.36 -5.02 -5.48
C ALA A 705 -17.13 -3.82 -6.40
N LEU A 706 -17.91 -3.66 -7.48
CA LEU A 706 -17.82 -2.55 -8.40
C LEU A 706 -18.24 -1.21 -7.77
N GLU A 707 -19.25 -1.21 -6.90
CA GLU A 707 -19.65 -0.06 -6.10
C GLU A 707 -18.56 0.32 -5.08
N TYR A 708 -17.86 -0.67 -4.54
CA TYR A 708 -16.74 -0.46 -3.63
C TYR A 708 -15.48 0.05 -4.36
N TYR A 709 -15.23 -0.42 -5.58
CA TYR A 709 -14.12 -0.02 -6.45
C TYR A 709 -14.60 0.92 -7.57
N ARG A 710 -15.43 1.93 -7.27
CA ARG A 710 -16.12 2.82 -8.25
C ARG A 710 -15.23 3.32 -9.40
N ASP A 711 -13.96 3.64 -9.13
CA ASP A 711 -12.97 4.08 -10.14
C ASP A 711 -11.79 3.10 -10.33
N GLY A 712 -11.88 1.90 -9.77
CA GLY A 712 -10.76 0.97 -9.56
C GLY A 712 -10.99 -0.47 -10.03
N ARG A 713 -11.86 -0.71 -11.04
CA ARG A 713 -12.16 -2.06 -11.59
C ARG A 713 -10.91 -2.89 -11.90
N GLN A 714 -9.87 -2.22 -12.37
CA GLN A 714 -8.56 -2.82 -12.62
C GLN A 714 -7.85 -3.27 -11.32
N VAL A 715 -7.91 -2.45 -10.26
CA VAL A 715 -7.32 -2.75 -8.95
C VAL A 715 -7.98 -3.98 -8.33
N LEU A 716 -9.30 -4.10 -8.46
CA LEU A 716 -10.05 -5.31 -8.07
C LEU A 716 -9.49 -6.57 -8.73
N VAL A 717 -9.28 -6.55 -10.07
CA VAL A 717 -8.73 -7.70 -10.80
C VAL A 717 -7.30 -8.02 -10.35
N GLN A 718 -6.47 -6.99 -10.19
CA GLN A 718 -5.07 -7.17 -9.81
C GLN A 718 -4.96 -7.79 -8.41
N ASP A 719 -5.67 -7.23 -7.42
CA ASP A 719 -5.69 -7.76 -6.05
C ASP A 719 -6.26 -9.18 -5.99
N LEU A 720 -7.39 -9.43 -6.65
CA LEU A 720 -8.02 -10.76 -6.68
C LEU A 720 -7.05 -11.82 -7.25
N TYR A 721 -6.39 -11.53 -8.37
CA TYR A 721 -5.52 -12.50 -9.04
C TYR A 721 -4.17 -12.64 -8.35
N GLU A 722 -3.64 -11.59 -7.73
CA GLU A 722 -2.44 -11.70 -6.86
C GLU A 722 -2.71 -12.62 -5.66
N ARG A 723 -3.82 -12.39 -4.93
CA ARG A 723 -4.21 -13.24 -3.78
C ARG A 723 -4.45 -14.68 -4.20
N TYR A 724 -5.22 -14.88 -5.27
CA TYR A 724 -5.55 -16.22 -5.74
C TYR A 724 -4.31 -16.99 -6.23
N SER A 725 -3.40 -16.32 -6.95
CA SER A 725 -2.16 -16.96 -7.44
C SER A 725 -1.25 -17.47 -6.31
N ALA A 726 -1.36 -16.86 -5.11
CA ALA A 726 -0.61 -17.22 -3.92
C ALA A 726 -1.18 -18.43 -3.16
N LEU A 727 -2.36 -18.92 -3.53
CA LEU A 727 -2.94 -20.12 -2.93
C LEU A 727 -2.16 -21.37 -3.32
N ALA A 728 -2.04 -22.30 -2.39
CA ALA A 728 -1.44 -23.61 -2.63
C ALA A 728 -2.45 -24.54 -3.31
N PHE A 729 -2.16 -24.97 -4.54
CA PHE A 729 -2.99 -25.93 -5.29
C PHE A 729 -2.38 -27.31 -5.18
N THR A 730 -3.18 -28.30 -4.75
CA THR A 730 -2.77 -29.72 -4.81
C THR A 730 -2.51 -30.16 -6.25
N THR A 731 -3.35 -29.68 -7.17
CA THR A 731 -3.22 -29.92 -8.62
C THR A 731 -3.06 -28.59 -9.33
N ALA A 732 -1.84 -28.26 -9.78
CA ALA A 732 -1.53 -26.94 -10.33
C ALA A 732 -2.37 -26.57 -11.57
N SER A 733 -2.79 -27.54 -12.39
CA SER A 733 -3.65 -27.29 -13.56
C SER A 733 -5.07 -26.80 -13.21
N ASP A 734 -5.55 -27.10 -12.00
CA ASP A 734 -6.89 -26.72 -11.55
C ASP A 734 -7.00 -25.23 -11.22
N ARG A 735 -5.85 -24.56 -11.05
CA ARG A 735 -5.74 -23.11 -10.85
C ARG A 735 -6.54 -22.32 -11.88
N SER A 736 -6.52 -22.71 -13.16
CA SER A 736 -7.27 -22.00 -14.20
C SER A 736 -8.79 -22.25 -14.13
N VAL A 737 -9.19 -23.43 -13.66
CA VAL A 737 -10.59 -23.86 -13.60
C VAL A 737 -11.29 -23.26 -12.39
N ALA A 738 -10.64 -23.30 -11.24
CA ALA A 738 -11.22 -22.87 -9.96
C ALA A 738 -11.56 -21.37 -9.93
N ILE A 739 -10.85 -20.52 -10.69
CA ILE A 739 -11.18 -19.08 -10.79
C ILE A 739 -12.07 -18.73 -11.99
N LEU A 740 -12.30 -19.66 -12.93
CA LEU A 740 -12.97 -19.34 -14.18
C LEU A 740 -14.39 -18.81 -13.97
N GLY A 741 -15.11 -19.31 -12.95
CA GLY A 741 -16.42 -18.82 -12.58
C GLY A 741 -16.41 -17.34 -12.20
N LEU A 742 -15.41 -16.91 -11.41
CA LEU A 742 -15.21 -15.50 -11.05
C LEU A 742 -14.82 -14.67 -12.26
N GLN A 743 -13.90 -15.16 -13.10
CA GLN A 743 -13.52 -14.47 -14.33
C GLN A 743 -14.74 -14.23 -15.23
N LYS A 744 -15.61 -15.24 -15.41
CA LYS A 744 -16.82 -15.15 -16.24
C LYS A 744 -17.84 -14.14 -15.70
N ARG A 745 -17.98 -14.01 -14.37
CA ARG A 745 -18.83 -12.99 -13.76
C ARG A 745 -18.27 -11.58 -14.00
N LEU A 746 -16.97 -11.39 -13.75
CA LEU A 746 -16.28 -10.11 -14.01
C LEU A 746 -16.27 -9.74 -15.50
N GLU A 747 -16.12 -10.71 -16.40
CA GLU A 747 -16.20 -10.54 -17.85
C GLU A 747 -17.53 -9.90 -18.27
N ARG A 748 -18.64 -10.44 -17.76
CA ARG A 748 -19.99 -9.92 -18.01
C ARG A 748 -20.18 -8.52 -17.42
N ALA A 749 -19.78 -8.33 -16.17
CA ALA A 749 -19.96 -7.06 -15.47
C ALA A 749 -19.12 -5.92 -16.07
N PHE A 750 -17.90 -6.21 -16.52
CA PHE A 750 -17.05 -5.24 -17.21
C PHE A 750 -17.39 -5.09 -18.69
N GLN A 751 -18.34 -5.88 -19.20
CA GLN A 751 -18.72 -5.92 -20.61
C GLN A 751 -17.52 -6.07 -21.55
N THR A 752 -16.54 -6.89 -21.15
CA THR A 752 -15.28 -7.08 -21.87
C THR A 752 -15.06 -8.56 -22.19
N GLN A 753 -14.07 -8.90 -23.03
CA GLN A 753 -13.65 -10.29 -23.21
C GLN A 753 -12.61 -10.66 -22.16
N ALA A 754 -12.64 -11.90 -21.66
CA ALA A 754 -11.64 -12.40 -20.71
C ALA A 754 -11.23 -13.84 -21.02
N ALA A 755 -9.93 -14.10 -21.00
CA ALA A 755 -9.34 -15.43 -21.19
C ALA A 755 -8.01 -15.52 -20.45
N PHE A 756 -7.69 -16.73 -19.98
CA PHE A 756 -6.39 -17.05 -19.37
C PHE A 756 -5.98 -16.11 -18.22
N GLY A 757 -6.92 -15.65 -17.40
CA GLY A 757 -6.60 -14.73 -16.30
C GLY A 757 -6.25 -13.31 -16.74
N LEU A 758 -6.63 -12.91 -17.96
CA LEU A 758 -6.52 -11.53 -18.46
C LEU A 758 -7.85 -11.03 -19.05
N PHE A 759 -8.06 -9.72 -18.97
CA PHE A 759 -9.24 -9.02 -19.48
C PHE A 759 -8.84 -8.07 -20.62
N ALA A 760 -9.61 -8.05 -21.72
CA ALA A 760 -9.29 -7.30 -22.93
C ALA A 760 -9.13 -5.79 -22.68
N VAL A 761 -10.02 -5.21 -21.86
CA VAL A 761 -9.98 -3.79 -21.50
C VAL A 761 -8.72 -3.38 -20.71
N TYR A 762 -8.08 -4.33 -20.01
CA TYR A 762 -6.85 -4.11 -19.23
C TYR A 762 -5.66 -4.88 -19.78
N PHE A 763 -5.72 -5.34 -21.03
CA PHE A 763 -4.83 -6.37 -21.53
C PHE A 763 -3.34 -6.00 -21.46
N GLY A 764 -2.96 -4.79 -21.89
CA GLY A 764 -1.58 -4.32 -21.82
C GLY A 764 -1.03 -4.33 -20.39
N ARG A 765 -1.80 -3.83 -19.43
CA ARG A 765 -1.40 -3.84 -18.01
C ARG A 765 -1.40 -5.25 -17.42
N GLY A 766 -2.37 -6.07 -17.79
CA GLY A 766 -2.48 -7.46 -17.36
C GLY A 766 -1.31 -8.33 -17.83
N LEU A 767 -0.67 -7.99 -18.96
CA LEU A 767 0.53 -8.67 -19.44
C LEU A 767 1.77 -8.38 -18.57
N LEU A 768 1.79 -7.28 -17.81
CA LEU A 768 2.93 -6.85 -17.00
C LEU A 768 2.87 -7.41 -15.57
N TRP A 769 2.48 -8.68 -15.44
CA TRP A 769 2.67 -9.46 -14.21
C TRP A 769 4.14 -9.90 -14.07
N GLN A 770 4.60 -10.19 -12.87
CA GLN A 770 5.93 -10.71 -12.54
C GLN A 770 5.85 -11.62 -11.31
N ARG A 771 6.89 -12.43 -11.04
CA ARG A 771 6.97 -13.17 -9.77
C ARG A 771 7.00 -12.24 -8.56
N ARG A 772 6.25 -12.57 -7.50
CA ARG A 772 6.18 -11.76 -6.27
C ARG A 772 7.47 -11.79 -5.44
N GLY A 773 8.20 -12.91 -5.44
CA GLY A 773 9.38 -13.11 -4.58
C GLY A 773 10.61 -13.60 -5.34
N ILE A 774 11.69 -13.86 -4.60
CA ILE A 774 12.99 -14.33 -5.15
C ILE A 774 12.96 -15.76 -5.69
N LYS A 775 12.00 -16.60 -5.25
CA LYS A 775 11.83 -17.95 -5.78
C LYS A 775 11.35 -17.92 -7.24
N PRO A 776 11.96 -18.69 -8.15
CA PRO A 776 11.48 -18.83 -9.51
C PRO A 776 10.14 -19.57 -9.57
N MET A 777 9.35 -19.28 -10.59
CA MET A 777 8.09 -19.98 -10.83
C MET A 777 8.32 -21.23 -11.67
N ARG A 778 7.52 -22.28 -11.42
CA ARG A 778 7.59 -23.54 -12.15
C ARG A 778 6.56 -23.56 -13.28
N ARG A 779 6.88 -24.16 -14.42
CA ARG A 779 5.91 -24.35 -15.51
C ARG A 779 4.90 -25.42 -15.13
N ILE A 780 3.62 -25.12 -15.32
CA ILE A 780 2.55 -26.09 -15.05
C ILE A 780 2.49 -27.09 -16.20
N ALA A 781 2.52 -28.38 -15.86
CA ALA A 781 2.26 -29.47 -16.79
C ALA A 781 0.75 -29.58 -17.05
N TRP A 782 0.35 -29.58 -18.32
CA TRP A 782 -1.05 -29.60 -18.72
C TRP A 782 -1.46 -30.96 -19.30
N PRO A 783 -2.70 -31.42 -19.05
CA PRO A 783 -3.24 -32.60 -19.72
C PRO A 783 -3.24 -32.45 -21.24
N PRO A 784 -3.10 -33.56 -22.00
CA PRO A 784 -3.18 -33.53 -23.46
C PRO A 784 -4.43 -32.78 -23.96
N GLY A 785 -4.24 -31.90 -24.96
CA GLY A 785 -5.32 -31.07 -25.53
C GLY A 785 -5.53 -29.72 -24.84
N ARG A 786 -5.02 -29.51 -23.61
CA ARG A 786 -5.13 -28.23 -22.90
C ARG A 786 -3.86 -27.41 -23.04
N ARG A 787 -3.95 -26.23 -23.67
CA ARG A 787 -2.82 -25.30 -23.82
C ARG A 787 -3.14 -23.97 -23.15
N VAL A 788 -2.24 -23.56 -22.25
CA VAL A 788 -2.24 -22.23 -21.64
C VAL A 788 -1.01 -21.48 -22.15
N PRO A 789 -1.19 -20.26 -22.67
CA PRO A 789 -0.10 -19.57 -23.30
C PRO A 789 0.93 -19.01 -22.31
N SER A 790 2.21 -18.94 -22.68
CA SER A 790 3.28 -18.49 -21.78
C SER A 790 3.10 -17.06 -21.27
N TRP A 791 2.43 -16.20 -22.06
CA TRP A 791 2.14 -14.83 -21.66
C TRP A 791 1.09 -14.73 -20.54
N SER A 792 0.34 -15.80 -20.27
CA SER A 792 -0.58 -15.89 -19.15
C SER A 792 0.11 -16.43 -17.90
N TRP A 793 -0.15 -15.80 -16.77
CA TRP A 793 0.31 -16.28 -15.47
C TRP A 793 -0.31 -17.63 -15.08
N PHE A 794 -1.42 -18.06 -15.70
CA PHE A 794 -1.93 -19.41 -15.53
C PHE A 794 -0.93 -20.48 -15.96
N SER A 795 0.04 -20.18 -16.83
CA SER A 795 1.04 -21.15 -17.29
C SER A 795 2.09 -21.51 -16.22
N LYS A 796 2.15 -20.76 -15.11
CA LYS A 796 3.17 -20.88 -14.08
C LYS A 796 2.57 -21.10 -12.69
N GLU A 797 3.28 -21.86 -11.87
CA GLU A 797 3.01 -22.10 -10.46
C GLU A 797 3.78 -21.08 -9.60
N GLY A 798 3.09 -20.54 -8.59
CA GLY A 798 3.64 -19.54 -7.68
C GLY A 798 2.85 -18.22 -7.68
N PRO A 799 3.14 -17.35 -6.70
CA PRO A 799 2.47 -16.06 -6.52
C PRO A 799 2.98 -15.03 -7.54
N ILE A 800 2.04 -14.35 -8.20
CA ILE A 800 2.34 -13.21 -9.07
C ILE A 800 2.20 -11.88 -8.32
N LYS A 801 2.77 -10.84 -8.93
CA LYS A 801 2.56 -9.43 -8.60
C LYS A 801 2.52 -8.63 -9.90
N TYR A 802 1.61 -7.68 -10.05
CA TYR A 802 1.63 -6.77 -11.20
C TYR A 802 2.65 -5.65 -10.99
N MET A 803 3.25 -5.17 -12.08
CA MET A 803 4.15 -4.02 -12.02
C MET A 803 3.40 -2.78 -11.49
N SER A 804 4.03 -2.05 -10.57
CA SER A 804 3.47 -0.84 -9.97
C SER A 804 3.61 0.34 -10.93
N LEU A 805 2.67 0.46 -11.86
CA LEU A 805 2.63 1.52 -12.86
C LEU A 805 1.61 2.60 -12.46
N GLN A 806 1.97 3.88 -12.61
CA GLN A 806 1.06 4.99 -12.31
C GLN A 806 -0.15 4.98 -13.26
N PHE A 807 -1.33 5.28 -12.74
CA PHE A 807 -2.57 5.30 -13.51
C PHE A 807 -2.57 6.48 -14.48
N GLU A 808 -3.12 6.33 -15.69
CA GLU A 808 -3.17 7.34 -16.77
C GLU A 808 -1.83 7.92 -17.27
N LYS A 809 -0.70 7.56 -16.67
CA LYS A 809 0.64 8.00 -17.08
C LYS A 809 1.37 7.04 -18.01
N ILE A 810 0.71 5.96 -18.44
CA ILE A 810 1.26 5.01 -19.40
C ILE A 810 0.55 5.17 -20.75
N ASP A 811 1.33 5.44 -21.80
CA ASP A 811 0.91 5.26 -23.18
C ASP A 811 1.03 3.78 -23.56
N TRP A 812 -0.11 3.10 -23.66
CA TRP A 812 -0.15 1.69 -24.04
C TRP A 812 0.20 1.56 -25.51
N ALA A 813 1.27 0.83 -25.80
CA ALA A 813 1.88 0.75 -27.12
C ALA A 813 1.04 -0.13 -28.09
N ALA A 814 -0.23 0.20 -28.30
CA ALA A 814 -1.22 -0.60 -29.03
C ALA A 814 -0.86 -0.83 -30.52
N LYS A 815 0.12 -0.09 -31.06
CA LYS A 815 0.69 -0.32 -32.40
C LYS A 815 1.82 -1.35 -32.41
N GLN A 816 2.41 -1.65 -31.24
CA GLN A 816 3.58 -2.52 -31.06
C GLN A 816 3.21 -3.97 -30.74
N PHE A 817 1.99 -4.22 -30.25
CA PHE A 817 1.47 -5.55 -30.01
C PHE A 817 -0.01 -5.65 -30.39
N ARG A 818 -0.48 -6.86 -30.72
CA ARG A 818 -1.88 -7.15 -31.04
C ARG A 818 -2.41 -8.16 -30.04
N SER A 819 -3.42 -7.74 -29.30
CA SER A 819 -4.17 -8.61 -28.40
C SER A 819 -4.83 -9.77 -29.15
N PRO A 820 -4.90 -10.98 -28.57
CA PRO A 820 -5.71 -12.07 -29.09
C PRO A 820 -7.22 -11.81 -28.96
N PHE A 821 -7.65 -10.82 -28.15
CA PHE A 821 -9.04 -10.40 -28.00
C PHE A 821 -9.54 -9.51 -29.16
N GLN A 822 -10.85 -9.51 -29.43
CA GLN A 822 -11.45 -8.66 -30.46
C GLN A 822 -11.40 -7.17 -30.07
N ARG A 823 -11.22 -6.26 -31.05
CA ARG A 823 -11.43 -4.82 -30.85
C ARG A 823 -12.92 -4.57 -30.59
N GLN A 824 -13.30 -4.25 -29.35
CA GLN A 824 -14.60 -3.62 -29.11
C GLN A 824 -14.55 -2.19 -29.65
N ALA A 825 -15.40 -1.88 -30.63
CA ALA A 825 -15.67 -0.51 -31.01
C ALA A 825 -16.33 0.22 -29.82
N ALA A 826 -15.95 1.47 -29.61
CA ALA A 826 -16.61 2.34 -28.65
C ALA A 826 -18.12 2.39 -28.96
N VAL A 827 -18.92 2.20 -27.91
CA VAL A 827 -20.36 2.51 -27.75
C VAL A 827 -21.14 2.71 -29.06
N GLY A 828 -21.84 1.66 -29.51
CA GLY A 828 -22.81 1.74 -30.59
C GLY A 828 -23.22 0.37 -31.13
N PHE A 829 -24.49 0.02 -31.01
CA PHE A 829 -25.08 -1.27 -31.40
C PHE A 829 -24.69 -1.77 -32.81
N LYS A 830 -24.22 -3.03 -32.88
CA LYS A 830 -24.70 -4.08 -33.80
C LYS A 830 -24.15 -5.44 -33.36
N LYS A 831 -25.02 -6.44 -33.23
CA LYS A 831 -24.62 -7.86 -33.06
C LYS A 831 -23.76 -8.26 -34.27
N PRO A 832 -22.56 -8.84 -34.09
CA PRO A 832 -21.87 -9.48 -35.20
C PRO A 832 -22.60 -10.76 -35.58
N SER A 833 -23.06 -10.79 -36.83
CA SER A 833 -23.57 -11.96 -37.53
C SER A 833 -22.55 -13.08 -37.59
N ASP A 834 -23.08 -14.30 -37.68
CA ASP A 834 -22.39 -15.58 -37.81
C ASP A 834 -21.19 -15.57 -38.78
N ALA A 835 -19.99 -15.57 -38.21
CA ALA A 835 -18.77 -16.03 -38.87
C ALA A 835 -17.82 -16.55 -37.78
N ARG A 836 -17.98 -17.82 -37.39
CA ARG A 836 -17.00 -18.57 -36.60
C ARG A 836 -15.78 -18.87 -37.49
N GLU A 837 -14.90 -17.89 -37.65
CA GLU A 837 -13.49 -18.22 -37.88
C GLU A 837 -12.92 -18.67 -36.53
N ASP A 838 -12.38 -19.89 -36.49
CA ASP A 838 -11.72 -20.50 -35.34
C ASP A 838 -10.46 -19.67 -34.98
N ARG A 839 -10.64 -18.59 -34.23
CA ARG A 839 -9.55 -17.67 -33.87
C ARG A 839 -8.80 -18.19 -32.66
N ASP A 840 -7.51 -18.42 -32.90
CA ASP A 840 -6.56 -18.86 -31.90
C ASP A 840 -6.31 -17.79 -30.82
N LEU A 841 -7.03 -17.91 -29.70
CA LEU A 841 -6.91 -17.03 -28.53
C LEU A 841 -5.58 -17.19 -27.78
N THR A 842 -4.72 -18.14 -28.16
CA THR A 842 -3.41 -18.34 -27.53
C THR A 842 -2.30 -17.49 -28.15
N ALA A 843 -2.53 -16.91 -29.33
CA ALA A 843 -1.51 -16.22 -30.10
C ALA A 843 -1.47 -14.69 -29.83
N LEU A 844 -0.58 -14.26 -28.93
CA LEU A 844 -0.22 -12.84 -28.76
C LEU A 844 0.79 -12.45 -29.85
N ARG A 845 0.58 -11.35 -30.57
CA ARG A 845 1.55 -10.89 -31.58
C ARG A 845 2.23 -9.61 -31.13
N GLY A 846 3.54 -9.50 -31.36
CA GLY A 846 4.34 -8.33 -30.96
C GLY A 846 5.46 -8.00 -31.93
N ARG A 847 5.90 -6.75 -31.96
CA ARG A 847 7.13 -6.32 -32.65
C ARG A 847 8.33 -6.69 -31.79
N ALA A 848 9.11 -7.67 -32.25
CA ALA A 848 10.34 -8.08 -31.57
C ALA A 848 11.41 -6.99 -31.70
N ARG A 849 12.11 -6.70 -30.60
CA ARG A 849 13.22 -5.76 -30.55
C ARG A 849 14.42 -6.40 -29.85
N ILE A 850 15.61 -5.96 -30.21
CA ILE A 850 16.84 -6.41 -29.56
C ILE A 850 16.96 -5.69 -28.21
N LEU A 851 17.38 -6.40 -27.17
CA LEU A 851 17.75 -5.82 -25.88
C LEU A 851 19.20 -5.32 -25.95
N ARG A 852 19.42 -4.01 -25.80
CA ARG A 852 20.75 -3.41 -25.77
C ARG A 852 21.22 -3.30 -24.31
N LEU A 853 21.46 -4.45 -23.70
CA LEU A 853 21.88 -4.59 -22.30
C LEU A 853 23.09 -5.52 -22.22
N THR A 854 24.02 -5.25 -21.32
CA THR A 854 25.05 -6.20 -20.92
C THR A 854 24.44 -7.35 -20.12
N LYS A 855 25.15 -8.50 -20.03
CA LYS A 855 24.72 -9.65 -19.22
C LYS A 855 24.42 -9.29 -17.76
N LEU A 856 25.20 -8.37 -17.18
CA LEU A 856 25.01 -7.90 -15.81
C LEU A 856 23.75 -7.04 -15.67
N GLU A 857 23.53 -6.12 -16.60
CA GLU A 857 22.32 -5.28 -16.61
C GLU A 857 21.05 -6.11 -16.85
N MET A 858 21.13 -7.19 -17.62
CA MET A 858 20.01 -8.11 -17.79
C MET A 858 19.66 -8.84 -16.48
N LEU A 859 20.66 -9.29 -15.71
CA LEU A 859 20.42 -9.96 -14.42
C LEU A 859 19.75 -9.04 -13.38
N VAL A 860 20.06 -7.75 -13.43
CA VAL A 860 19.50 -6.74 -12.49
C VAL A 860 18.18 -6.16 -13.00
N GLY A 861 18.10 -5.86 -14.30
CA GLY A 861 17.01 -5.11 -14.92
C GLY A 861 15.83 -5.96 -15.40
N ILE A 862 16.04 -7.26 -15.65
CA ILE A 862 14.99 -8.17 -16.11
C ILE A 862 14.52 -9.07 -14.96
N ARG A 863 13.21 -9.10 -14.74
CA ARG A 863 12.56 -10.08 -13.87
C ARG A 863 12.19 -11.31 -14.68
N PHE A 864 13.07 -12.30 -14.69
CA PHE A 864 12.79 -13.61 -15.28
C PHE A 864 11.75 -14.38 -14.47
N ASP A 865 10.88 -15.10 -15.18
CA ASP A 865 9.77 -15.86 -14.59
C ASP A 865 10.26 -17.16 -13.92
N ALA A 866 11.26 -17.84 -14.49
CA ALA A 866 11.77 -19.15 -14.05
C ALA A 866 13.32 -19.21 -14.03
N GLU A 867 13.87 -20.25 -13.38
CA GLU A 867 15.31 -20.59 -13.33
C GLU A 867 15.70 -21.44 -14.55
N GLU A 868 15.55 -20.86 -15.74
CA GLU A 868 15.89 -21.52 -17.00
C GLU A 868 17.09 -20.80 -17.64
N GLU A 869 18.05 -21.56 -18.17
CA GLU A 869 19.16 -21.00 -18.94
C GLU A 869 18.68 -20.65 -20.34
N PHE A 870 18.59 -19.35 -20.63
CA PHE A 870 18.27 -18.85 -21.96
C PHE A 870 19.53 -18.41 -22.69
N ASP A 871 19.55 -18.61 -24.01
CA ASP A 871 20.53 -17.95 -24.86
C ASP A 871 20.22 -16.46 -24.90
N ILE A 872 21.05 -15.70 -24.18
CA ILE A 872 20.87 -14.27 -23.93
C ILE A 872 20.89 -13.48 -25.24
N ASP A 873 21.65 -13.94 -26.25
CA ASP A 873 21.76 -13.27 -27.56
C ASP A 873 20.49 -13.46 -28.41
N ARG A 874 19.71 -14.50 -28.10
CA ARG A 874 18.42 -14.80 -28.74
C ARG A 874 17.24 -14.11 -28.06
N LEU A 875 17.42 -13.51 -26.88
CA LEU A 875 16.37 -12.76 -26.20
C LEU A 875 15.92 -11.57 -27.04
N ARG A 876 14.60 -11.38 -27.09
CA ARG A 876 13.97 -10.20 -27.68
C ARG A 876 13.00 -9.60 -26.66
N CYS A 877 12.58 -8.37 -26.92
CA CYS A 877 11.53 -7.74 -26.14
C CYS A 877 10.41 -7.19 -27.03
N VAL A 878 9.21 -7.07 -26.45
CA VAL A 878 8.05 -6.43 -27.06
C VAL A 878 7.61 -5.30 -26.14
N VAL A 879 7.51 -4.09 -26.66
CA VAL A 879 7.07 -2.92 -25.89
C VAL A 879 5.56 -2.99 -25.67
N ILE A 880 5.15 -3.00 -24.40
CA ILE A 880 3.75 -3.07 -23.99
C ILE A 880 3.22 -1.69 -23.59
N GLY A 881 4.04 -0.88 -22.91
CA GLY A 881 3.69 0.48 -22.51
C GLY A 881 4.91 1.39 -22.39
N ARG A 882 4.68 2.70 -22.42
CA ARG A 882 5.69 3.74 -22.23
C ARG A 882 5.20 4.76 -21.22
N ASP A 883 6.09 5.28 -20.39
CA ASP A 883 5.76 6.45 -19.58
C ASP A 883 5.40 7.63 -20.50
N LYS A 884 4.33 8.36 -20.17
CA LYS A 884 3.95 9.61 -20.87
C LYS A 884 5.00 10.67 -20.57
N ALA A 885 5.46 11.36 -21.61
CA ALA A 885 6.33 12.51 -21.48
C ALA A 885 5.50 13.71 -21.01
N ASP A 886 5.37 13.91 -19.70
CA ASP A 886 4.86 15.16 -19.15
C ASP A 886 5.58 15.51 -17.84
N HIS A 887 5.80 16.81 -17.64
CA HIS A 887 6.77 17.48 -16.76
C HIS A 887 7.03 16.84 -15.37
N GLY A 888 7.96 15.88 -15.28
CA GLY A 888 8.46 15.40 -13.97
C GLY A 888 9.13 14.02 -13.94
N THR A 889 9.17 13.25 -15.03
CA THR A 889 9.98 12.02 -15.09
C THR A 889 11.35 12.30 -15.72
N ASP A 890 12.38 12.46 -14.88
CA ASP A 890 13.78 12.65 -15.30
C ASP A 890 14.38 11.45 -16.10
N ASP A 891 13.66 10.32 -16.18
CA ASP A 891 14.12 9.09 -16.86
C ASP A 891 12.91 8.26 -17.39
N PRO A 892 12.35 8.57 -18.59
CA PRO A 892 11.15 7.92 -19.11
C PRO A 892 11.42 6.43 -19.43
N LYS A 893 10.57 5.51 -18.96
CA LYS A 893 10.78 4.06 -19.16
C LYS A 893 9.85 3.45 -20.19
N GLN A 894 10.33 2.39 -20.83
CA GLN A 894 9.56 1.47 -21.65
C GLN A 894 9.34 0.17 -20.87
N HIS A 895 8.08 -0.22 -20.72
CA HIS A 895 7.70 -1.47 -20.06
C HIS A 895 7.55 -2.56 -21.12
N VAL A 896 8.37 -3.60 -20.99
CA VAL A 896 8.53 -4.62 -22.02
C VAL A 896 8.23 -6.02 -21.50
N LEU A 897 7.72 -6.85 -22.41
CA LEU A 897 7.69 -8.29 -22.26
C LEU A 897 8.98 -8.87 -22.83
N VAL A 898 9.70 -9.68 -22.06
CA VAL A 898 10.93 -10.35 -22.50
C VAL A 898 10.56 -11.74 -23.00
N VAL A 899 11.06 -12.08 -24.19
CA VAL A 899 10.68 -13.29 -24.92
C VAL A 899 11.89 -14.03 -25.47
N HIS A 900 11.80 -15.35 -25.52
CA HIS A 900 12.81 -16.24 -26.08
C HIS A 900 12.21 -17.07 -27.22
N PRO A 901 12.92 -17.29 -28.34
CA PRO A 901 12.39 -18.09 -29.45
C PRO A 901 12.17 -19.55 -29.03
N LEU A 902 11.07 -20.14 -29.51
CA LEU A 902 10.80 -21.56 -29.36
C LEU A 902 11.51 -22.34 -30.47
N ASP A 903 12.19 -23.43 -30.10
CA ASP A 903 12.74 -24.39 -31.06
C ASP A 903 11.61 -25.29 -31.62
N SER A 904 10.66 -24.66 -32.31
CA SER A 904 9.45 -25.29 -32.87
C SER A 904 9.41 -25.17 -34.40
N LEU A 905 8.56 -25.97 -35.05
CA LEU A 905 8.32 -25.90 -36.49
C LEU A 905 7.63 -24.58 -36.93
N GLU A 906 7.02 -23.83 -36.01
CA GLU A 906 6.36 -22.55 -36.29
C GLU A 906 7.40 -21.42 -36.32
N LYS A 907 7.79 -21.02 -37.55
CA LYS A 907 8.76 -19.94 -37.76
C LYS A 907 8.28 -18.63 -37.13
N GLY A 908 9.06 -18.10 -36.18
CA GLY A 908 8.74 -16.85 -35.47
C GLY A 908 7.88 -17.02 -34.23
N ALA A 909 7.76 -18.24 -33.69
CA ALA A 909 7.15 -18.51 -32.39
C ALA A 909 8.14 -18.27 -31.24
N TYR A 910 7.66 -17.61 -30.19
CA TYR A 910 8.40 -17.23 -29.00
C TYR A 910 7.58 -17.60 -27.76
N GLU A 911 8.26 -17.74 -26.62
CA GLU A 911 7.62 -17.79 -25.31
C GLU A 911 8.04 -16.59 -24.45
N ARG A 912 7.15 -16.18 -23.56
CA ARG A 912 7.45 -15.21 -22.51
C ARG A 912 8.38 -15.85 -21.49
N VAL A 913 9.44 -15.13 -21.14
CA VAL A 913 10.40 -15.53 -20.12
C VAL A 913 10.56 -14.52 -18.98
N GLY A 914 10.02 -13.30 -19.13
CA GLY A 914 10.05 -12.29 -18.08
C GLY A 914 9.49 -10.93 -18.49
N VAL A 915 9.67 -9.93 -17.63
CA VAL A 915 9.28 -8.53 -17.86
C VAL A 915 10.35 -7.56 -17.35
N ALA A 916 10.37 -6.33 -17.88
CA ALA A 916 11.29 -5.30 -17.44
C ALA A 916 10.75 -3.87 -17.67
N SER A 917 11.26 -2.91 -16.90
CA SER A 917 11.15 -1.47 -17.18
C SER A 917 12.52 -0.96 -17.60
N LEU A 918 12.68 -0.64 -18.88
CA LEU A 918 13.97 -0.30 -19.48
C LEU A 918 13.98 1.15 -19.97
N ARG A 919 15.15 1.77 -20.01
CA ARG A 919 15.32 3.06 -20.68
C ARG A 919 15.18 2.92 -22.20
N PRO A 920 14.80 3.97 -22.93
CA PRO A 920 14.63 3.91 -24.38
C PRO A 920 15.90 3.46 -25.10
N GLU A 921 17.09 3.83 -24.63
CA GLU A 921 18.38 3.42 -25.22
C GLU A 921 18.64 1.91 -25.13
N HIS A 922 18.08 1.24 -24.12
CA HIS A 922 18.21 -0.20 -23.91
C HIS A 922 17.26 -1.02 -24.80
N VAL A 923 16.34 -0.36 -25.51
CA VAL A 923 15.38 -1.00 -26.42
C VAL A 923 15.78 -0.68 -27.86
N GLY A 924 16.16 -1.72 -28.60
CA GLY A 924 16.57 -1.60 -30.00
C GLY A 924 15.44 -1.23 -30.96
N ASP A 925 15.83 -1.10 -32.23
CA ASP A 925 14.93 -0.70 -33.32
C ASP A 925 13.82 -1.73 -33.58
N GLU A 926 12.76 -1.32 -34.27
CA GLU A 926 11.61 -2.19 -34.54
C GLU A 926 12.00 -3.37 -35.43
N GLY A 927 11.80 -4.59 -34.94
CA GLY A 927 12.02 -5.82 -35.71
C GLY A 927 10.74 -6.44 -36.27
N PRO A 928 10.80 -7.72 -36.68
CA PRO A 928 9.67 -8.41 -37.28
C PRO A 928 8.53 -8.65 -36.29
N TRP A 929 7.34 -8.91 -36.81
CA TRP A 929 6.25 -9.45 -36.01
C TRP A 929 6.56 -10.89 -35.61
N ILE A 930 6.40 -11.17 -34.32
CA ILE A 930 6.54 -12.50 -33.72
C ILE A 930 5.22 -12.93 -33.08
N ILE A 931 5.06 -14.24 -32.90
CA ILE A 931 3.93 -14.84 -32.19
C ILE A 931 4.45 -15.35 -30.84
N ILE A 932 3.86 -14.89 -29.74
CA ILE A 932 4.16 -15.31 -28.38
C ILE A 932 3.09 -16.33 -27.99
N ARG A 933 3.53 -17.56 -27.75
CA ARG A 933 2.70 -18.75 -27.52
C ARG A 933 2.60 -19.10 -26.07
#